data_AF-A0A955AR86-F1
#
_entry.id   AF-A0A955AR86-F1
#
_cell.length_a   1.000
_cell.length_b   1.000
_cell.length_c   1.000
_cell.angle_alpha   90.00
_cell.angle_beta   90.00
_cell.angle_gamma   90.00
#
_symmetry.space_group_name_H-M   'P 1'
#
loop_
_entity.id
_entity.type
_entity.pdbx_description
1 polymer ?
#
loop_
_entity_poly.entity_id
_entity_poly.type
_entity_poly.pdbx_seq_one_letter_code
_entity_poly.pdbx_strand_id
1 'polypeptide(L)'
;MSASKLDSHIGMEWHEPALRVIKSSAGSGFDGFRAALVPQLQSASDSLVPLQTSLDGDDQQLCFQWRNDVAIGETSAHRLNEQVVEFGCRIEFTQPFQSHSIGWKMGAGMTRVKLLNRDYRLATPPIGNSKLDATTPLFWEATNGRRWMQLVSEKLLPACDIDYHSRDSQSEMELTLWLDHLHAHPRFSFTGPRFWNWHNHYTFPKGHVLEARIRIVQTDQPQPAIVAGRFPDQRRALISITDHADHDTFEKVDALFYGSQQADRRDARDGFAGLKLPFTKSVFTQTDDAHGAGLHNPSFAELCNDANADSIEICPHGIHKSKEPALDAFAELIEPFKRYAPMTWIDHGRSFHCNYRLSGWDRRHTHNLHQVMEPLGIRCIWAGFDFGLAVPRRSLNQAHMHNFSGRSYIKDFPRAVGRAVSSNRPWAIPHEMAAIMFQMTPDRTMKQYFEAHRHIERFAFQKQLRSLPVAVSEIAKFSAQSLLPDNLRAIVNQYFGPRQELSMTPILYREHESIAEGGVARWLFNTIAVHDVDDAYHPIAVDQLIAEYGLHVAHTYLTSTSRAHLSHAVVKNRETRQWQLSKKFAQNLRYMAQLRDEGELWVASIGEVCQFWEQVRTVSIRPEGFGEWTISKTGEGAFSQPIAIIGSESTSLARGSHSVNAVRINNSSKLANVTLQDQDLASIRVSN
;
A
#
# COMPACT_ATOMS: atom_id res chain seq x y z
N MET A 1 31.91 49.33 15.00
CA MET A 1 31.44 49.90 16.28
C MET A 1 30.56 48.88 16.96
N SER A 2 30.71 48.81 18.29
CA SER A 2 30.33 47.77 19.25
C SER A 2 28.99 47.05 19.06
N ALA A 3 29.03 45.72 19.23
CA ALA A 3 27.91 44.89 19.63
C ALA A 3 27.62 45.09 21.13
N SER A 4 26.37 45.43 21.47
CA SER A 4 25.86 45.39 22.84
C SER A 4 25.00 44.14 23.01
N LYS A 5 25.41 43.27 23.94
CA LYS A 5 24.64 42.13 24.44
C LYS A 5 23.33 42.61 25.07
N LEU A 6 22.24 41.95 24.70
CA LEU A 6 20.96 41.99 25.42
C LEU A 6 20.79 40.62 26.06
N ASP A 7 21.11 40.54 27.35
CA ASP A 7 20.75 39.40 28.19
C ASP A 7 19.24 39.42 28.39
N SER A 8 18.54 38.41 27.85
CA SER A 8 17.18 38.09 28.24
C SER A 8 17.21 36.71 28.90
N HIS A 9 17.04 36.71 30.22
CA HIS A 9 16.73 35.50 30.97
C HIS A 9 15.32 35.05 30.59
N ILE A 10 15.23 34.02 29.74
CA ILE A 10 14.02 33.22 29.59
C ILE A 10 14.03 32.21 30.74
N GLY A 11 13.19 32.46 31.74
CA GLY A 11 12.86 31.43 32.73
C GLY A 11 12.12 30.30 32.00
N MET A 12 12.70 29.10 32.00
CA MET A 12 11.97 27.89 31.63
C MET A 12 10.98 27.58 32.75
N GLU A 13 9.71 27.93 32.53
CA GLU A 13 8.62 27.29 33.26
C GLU A 13 8.59 25.81 32.88
N TRP A 14 8.58 24.94 33.90
CA TRP A 14 8.43 23.51 33.73
C TRP A 14 6.97 23.22 33.31
N HIS A 15 6.73 23.15 32.00
CA HIS A 15 5.47 22.63 31.48
C HIS A 15 5.37 21.12 31.76
N GLU A 16 4.16 20.62 32.04
CA GLU A 16 3.90 19.18 32.16
C GLU A 16 4.41 18.42 30.91
N PRO A 17 4.92 17.19 31.07
CA PRO A 17 5.46 16.42 29.95
C PRO A 17 4.38 16.17 28.89
N ALA A 18 4.76 16.30 27.61
CA ALA A 18 3.86 16.15 26.46
C ALA A 18 3.25 14.76 26.29
N LEU A 19 3.80 13.80 27.02
CA LEU A 19 3.60 12.38 26.85
C LEU A 19 3.39 11.79 28.23
N ARG A 20 2.34 10.98 28.35
CA ARG A 20 2.13 10.15 29.53
C ARG A 20 2.21 8.70 29.09
N VAL A 21 3.24 7.99 29.55
CA VAL A 21 3.29 6.52 29.46
C VAL A 21 2.41 5.99 30.59
N ILE A 22 1.22 5.51 30.25
CA ILE A 22 0.18 5.19 31.24
C ILE A 22 0.40 3.80 31.85
N LYS A 23 1.07 2.89 31.12
CA LYS A 23 1.35 1.54 31.61
C LYS A 23 2.44 0.87 30.76
N SER A 24 3.55 0.47 31.38
CA SER A 24 4.39 -0.64 30.92
C SER A 24 4.17 -1.80 31.88
N SER A 25 3.42 -2.82 31.48
CA SER A 25 3.25 -4.02 32.30
C SER A 25 3.94 -5.18 31.61
N ALA A 26 4.99 -5.72 32.22
CA ALA A 26 5.37 -7.11 32.00
C ALA A 26 4.24 -7.96 32.60
N GLY A 27 3.53 -8.71 31.77
CA GLY A 27 2.38 -9.51 32.18
C GLY A 27 2.75 -10.56 33.23
N SER A 28 1.89 -10.69 34.25
CA SER A 28 1.96 -11.72 35.28
C SER A 28 1.42 -13.06 34.77
N GLY A 29 2.31 -13.93 34.32
CA GLY A 29 2.11 -15.38 34.36
C GLY A 29 3.27 -15.97 35.14
N PHE A 30 2.99 -16.80 36.15
CA PHE A 30 3.92 -17.40 37.14
C PHE A 30 4.09 -16.62 38.46
N ASP A 31 3.18 -16.87 39.41
CA ASP A 31 3.33 -16.42 40.80
C ASP A 31 4.46 -17.14 41.58
N GLY A 32 5.00 -18.25 41.06
CA GLY A 32 6.11 -18.98 41.68
C GLY A 32 7.50 -18.36 41.47
N PHE A 33 7.70 -17.51 40.47
CA PHE A 33 9.00 -16.94 40.09
C PHE A 33 9.19 -15.47 40.54
N ARG A 34 8.13 -14.87 41.09
CA ARG A 34 8.11 -13.46 41.53
C ARG A 34 9.11 -13.14 42.63
N ALA A 35 9.43 -14.06 43.54
CA ALA A 35 10.25 -13.74 44.71
C ALA A 35 11.73 -13.43 44.40
N ALA A 36 12.26 -13.86 43.25
CA ALA A 36 13.68 -13.66 42.90
C ALA A 36 13.92 -12.48 41.92
N LEU A 37 12.91 -12.09 41.12
CA LEU A 37 13.04 -11.10 40.04
C LEU A 37 12.29 -9.79 40.28
N VAL A 38 11.41 -9.72 41.28
CA VAL A 38 10.64 -8.49 41.59
C VAL A 38 11.54 -7.27 41.86
N PRO A 39 12.68 -7.36 42.57
CA PRO A 39 13.57 -6.22 42.73
C PRO A 39 14.22 -5.74 41.42
N GLN A 40 14.42 -6.62 40.44
CA GLN A 40 15.07 -6.31 39.14
C GLN A 40 14.07 -5.84 38.08
N LEU A 41 12.81 -6.27 38.15
CA LEU A 41 11.75 -5.83 37.23
C LEU A 41 11.12 -4.49 37.66
N GLN A 42 11.06 -4.19 38.96
CA GLN A 42 10.67 -2.84 39.41
C GLN A 42 11.68 -1.78 38.97
N SER A 43 12.98 -2.08 38.94
CA SER A 43 13.96 -1.19 38.31
C SER A 43 13.84 -1.11 36.78
N ALA A 44 13.18 -2.08 36.13
CA ALA A 44 13.04 -2.10 34.67
C ALA A 44 11.91 -1.19 34.16
N SER A 45 10.77 -1.07 34.88
CA SER A 45 9.75 -0.04 34.58
C SER A 45 10.28 1.38 34.80
N ASP A 46 11.22 1.53 35.74
CA ASP A 46 11.93 2.79 36.01
C ASP A 46 13.09 3.04 35.02
N SER A 47 13.40 2.08 34.13
CA SER A 47 14.54 2.13 33.18
C SER A 47 14.16 2.44 31.72
N LEU A 48 12.87 2.67 31.42
CA LEU A 48 12.47 3.28 30.16
C LEU A 48 12.85 4.77 30.18
N VAL A 49 14.13 5.04 30.00
CA VAL A 49 14.65 6.40 29.85
C VAL A 49 14.42 6.81 28.40
N PRO A 50 13.72 7.93 28.11
CA PRO A 50 13.73 8.50 26.78
C PRO A 50 15.19 8.76 26.41
N LEU A 51 15.72 8.01 25.43
CA LEU A 51 17.16 7.98 25.19
C LEU A 51 17.66 9.32 24.60
N GLN A 52 16.79 9.99 23.86
CA GLN A 52 17.02 11.28 23.24
C GLN A 52 15.67 11.85 22.78
N THR A 53 15.26 12.98 23.35
CA THR A 53 14.57 14.00 22.55
C THR A 53 15.67 14.83 21.91
N SER A 54 16.13 14.42 20.73
CA SER A 54 16.97 15.30 19.91
C SER A 54 16.09 16.44 19.44
N LEU A 55 16.09 17.56 20.18
CA LEU A 55 15.46 18.81 19.76
C LEU A 55 16.38 19.64 18.84
N ASP A 56 17.63 19.18 18.63
CA ASP A 56 18.58 19.82 17.75
C ASP A 56 18.48 19.23 16.33
N GLY A 57 17.85 19.99 15.43
CA GLY A 57 17.65 19.66 14.02
C GLY A 57 16.18 19.38 13.67
N ASP A 58 15.82 19.59 12.40
CA ASP A 58 14.45 19.47 11.88
C ASP A 58 13.81 18.06 12.04
N ASP A 59 14.55 17.05 12.51
CA ASP A 59 14.09 15.66 12.67
C ASP A 59 13.81 15.31 14.14
N GLN A 60 12.60 15.63 14.63
CA GLN A 60 12.12 15.14 15.93
C GLN A 60 11.79 13.64 15.88
N GLN A 61 12.66 12.80 16.43
CA GLN A 61 12.43 11.38 16.66
C GLN A 61 12.22 11.08 18.15
N LEU A 62 11.23 10.25 18.48
CA LEU A 62 11.04 9.74 19.83
C LEU A 62 11.32 8.23 19.84
N CYS A 63 12.45 7.85 20.44
CA CYS A 63 12.86 6.46 20.56
C CYS A 63 12.93 6.04 22.03
N PHE A 64 12.28 4.93 22.34
CA PHE A 64 12.42 4.27 23.64
C PHE A 64 13.45 3.14 23.47
N GLN A 65 14.56 3.21 24.20
CA GLN A 65 15.52 2.11 24.24
C GLN A 65 15.19 1.21 25.41
N TRP A 66 15.16 -0.09 25.13
CA TRP A 66 15.22 -1.09 26.18
C TRP A 66 16.62 -1.72 26.19
N ARG A 67 17.37 -1.53 27.28
CA ARG A 67 18.62 -2.25 27.55
C ARG A 67 18.34 -3.35 28.55
N ASN A 68 18.44 -4.59 28.09
CA ASN A 68 18.41 -5.72 28.99
C ASN A 68 19.86 -6.03 29.40
N ASP A 69 20.35 -5.37 30.46
CA ASP A 69 21.65 -5.72 31.09
C ASP A 69 21.54 -7.00 31.95
N VAL A 70 20.36 -7.64 31.95
CA VAL A 70 20.17 -8.95 32.56
C VAL A 70 20.88 -9.98 31.69
N ALA A 71 22.10 -10.33 32.07
CA ALA A 71 22.67 -11.62 31.71
C ALA A 71 21.61 -12.67 32.04
N ILE A 72 21.05 -13.33 31.02
CA ILE A 72 20.15 -14.47 31.20
C ILE A 72 21.04 -15.59 31.76
N GLY A 73 21.28 -15.53 33.07
CA GLY A 73 22.12 -16.46 33.78
C GLY A 73 21.56 -17.86 33.60
N GLU A 74 22.46 -18.84 33.55
CA GLU A 74 22.13 -20.26 33.61
C GLU A 74 21.30 -20.53 34.88
N THR A 75 19.99 -20.36 34.81
CA THR A 75 19.08 -20.76 35.87
C THR A 75 19.03 -22.27 35.88
N SER A 76 19.37 -22.83 37.04
CA SER A 76 19.36 -24.25 37.35
C SER A 76 18.12 -24.97 36.84
N ALA A 77 18.35 -26.18 36.32
CA ALA A 77 17.46 -26.99 35.51
C ALA A 77 16.11 -27.38 36.18
N HIS A 78 15.16 -26.45 36.21
CA HIS A 78 13.74 -26.79 36.20
C HIS A 78 13.16 -26.54 34.81
N ARG A 79 12.58 -27.59 34.23
CA ARG A 79 11.94 -27.66 32.91
C ARG A 79 10.75 -26.69 32.80
N LEU A 80 11.03 -25.40 32.60
CA LEU A 80 10.05 -24.47 32.06
C LEU A 80 10.30 -24.42 30.56
N ASN A 81 9.51 -25.21 29.81
CA ASN A 81 9.69 -25.45 28.37
C ASN A 81 9.49 -24.20 27.49
N GLU A 82 8.99 -23.09 28.07
CA GLU A 82 8.74 -21.83 27.36
C GLU A 82 8.95 -20.62 28.28
N GLN A 83 9.60 -19.58 27.76
CA GLN A 83 9.67 -18.27 28.39
C GLN A 83 8.97 -17.27 27.48
N VAL A 84 7.91 -16.65 28.00
CA VAL A 84 7.10 -15.69 27.24
C VAL A 84 7.26 -14.32 27.87
N VAL A 85 7.72 -13.36 27.09
CA VAL A 85 7.84 -11.97 27.52
C VAL A 85 6.87 -11.13 26.71
N GLU A 86 5.88 -10.56 27.39
CA GLU A 86 4.89 -9.66 26.78
C GLU A 86 5.24 -8.21 27.13
N PHE A 87 5.40 -7.39 26.09
CA PHE A 87 5.64 -5.97 26.15
C PHE A 87 4.41 -5.26 25.62
N GLY A 88 3.63 -4.69 26.54
CA GLY A 88 2.54 -3.78 26.20
C GLY A 88 2.97 -2.34 26.45
N CYS A 89 2.66 -1.45 25.51
CA CYS A 89 2.79 -0.02 25.71
C CYS A 89 1.59 0.72 25.18
N ARG A 90 1.21 1.69 25.98
CA ARG A 90 0.17 2.65 25.69
C ARG A 90 0.74 4.04 25.90
N ILE A 91 0.93 4.76 24.81
CA ILE A 91 1.37 6.16 24.78
C ILE A 91 0.11 7.00 24.62
N GLU A 92 -0.18 7.84 25.61
CA GLU A 92 -1.22 8.86 25.50
C GLU A 92 -0.57 10.24 25.38
N PHE A 93 -0.99 10.98 24.34
CA PHE A 93 -0.50 12.32 24.09
C PHE A 93 -1.31 13.32 24.92
N THR A 94 -0.73 13.90 25.97
CA THR A 94 -1.43 14.84 26.86
C THR A 94 -1.56 16.24 26.26
N GLN A 95 -0.79 16.52 25.22
CA GLN A 95 -0.85 17.70 24.36
C GLN A 95 -0.55 17.31 22.91
N PRO A 96 -0.83 18.20 21.92
CA PRO A 96 -0.43 17.94 20.56
C PRO A 96 1.08 17.68 20.45
N PHE A 97 1.48 16.59 19.79
CA PHE A 97 2.89 16.21 19.67
C PHE A 97 3.24 15.97 18.21
N GLN A 98 4.33 16.59 17.74
CA GLN A 98 4.83 16.39 16.39
C GLN A 98 5.98 15.40 16.38
N SER A 99 5.93 14.40 15.50
CA SER A 99 7.02 13.44 15.39
C SER A 99 7.16 12.84 14.01
N HIS A 100 8.41 12.58 13.62
CA HIS A 100 8.75 11.91 12.38
C HIS A 100 8.46 10.43 12.42
N SER A 101 8.76 9.85 13.57
CA SER A 101 8.57 8.44 13.84
C SER A 101 8.58 8.21 15.35
N ILE A 102 7.79 7.23 15.75
CA ILE A 102 7.73 6.73 17.11
C ILE A 102 8.12 5.27 17.02
N GLY A 103 9.24 4.93 17.65
CA GLY A 103 9.83 3.61 17.54
C GLY A 103 10.37 3.10 18.85
N TRP A 104 10.48 1.78 18.92
CA TRP A 104 11.09 1.04 19.98
C TRP A 104 12.34 0.39 19.47
N LYS A 105 13.44 0.65 20.17
CA LYS A 105 14.73 0.14 19.81
C LYS A 105 15.17 -0.88 20.85
N MET A 106 15.28 -2.12 20.41
CA MET A 106 15.69 -3.26 21.20
C MET A 106 17.05 -3.74 20.71
N GLY A 107 18.06 -3.64 21.56
CA GLY A 107 19.35 -4.29 21.34
C GLY A 107 19.33 -5.69 21.96
N ALA A 108 19.69 -6.71 21.18
CA ALA A 108 19.87 -8.06 21.68
C ALA A 108 21.22 -8.63 21.21
N GLY A 109 22.03 -9.11 22.15
CA GLY A 109 23.24 -9.88 21.85
C GLY A 109 22.83 -11.25 21.30
N MET A 110 22.81 -11.41 19.99
CA MET A 110 22.30 -12.61 19.33
C MET A 110 23.30 -13.17 18.35
N THR A 111 23.69 -14.43 18.55
CA THR A 111 24.78 -15.06 17.81
C THR A 111 24.42 -15.36 16.36
N ARG A 112 23.14 -15.67 16.06
CA ARG A 112 22.61 -15.80 14.70
C ARG A 112 21.13 -15.51 14.70
N VAL A 113 20.66 -14.71 13.74
CA VAL A 113 19.24 -14.50 13.47
C VAL A 113 18.91 -14.82 12.02
N LYS A 114 17.89 -15.64 11.82
CA LYS A 114 17.36 -16.03 10.51
C LYS A 114 15.90 -15.64 10.45
N LEU A 115 15.55 -14.75 9.54
CA LEU A 115 14.15 -14.41 9.26
C LEU A 115 13.45 -15.65 8.66
N LEU A 116 12.44 -16.20 9.34
CA LEU A 116 11.72 -17.42 8.99
C LEU A 116 10.66 -17.21 7.91
N ASN A 117 10.05 -16.02 7.79
CA ASN A 117 9.18 -15.66 6.68
C ASN A 117 9.96 -15.24 5.42
N ARG A 118 11.12 -15.88 5.18
CA ARG A 118 12.02 -15.60 4.04
C ARG A 118 11.35 -15.84 2.69
N ASP A 119 10.28 -16.64 2.65
CA ASP A 119 9.50 -16.94 1.44
C ASP A 119 8.34 -15.96 1.19
N TYR A 120 8.03 -15.07 2.15
CA TYR A 120 7.13 -13.91 1.97
C TYR A 120 7.87 -12.66 1.48
N ARG A 121 9.00 -12.85 0.79
CA ARG A 121 9.88 -11.76 0.37
C ARG A 121 9.24 -10.84 -0.66
N LEU A 122 9.24 -9.55 -0.34
CA LEU A 122 9.79 -8.52 -1.23
C LEU A 122 11.31 -8.72 -1.24
N ALA A 123 11.95 -8.76 -2.40
CA ALA A 123 13.35 -9.15 -2.49
C ALA A 123 14.23 -8.30 -1.56
N THR A 124 15.18 -8.96 -0.89
CA THR A 124 16.16 -8.30 -0.04
C THR A 124 17.04 -7.40 -0.91
N PRO A 125 17.28 -6.13 -0.53
CA PRO A 125 18.39 -5.40 -1.10
C PRO A 125 19.70 -6.13 -0.78
N PRO A 126 20.70 -6.09 -1.68
CA PRO A 126 21.99 -6.70 -1.42
C PRO A 126 22.71 -5.88 -0.33
N ILE A 127 22.74 -6.40 0.89
CA ILE A 127 23.63 -5.97 2.01
C ILE A 127 23.52 -4.46 2.34
N GLY A 128 22.75 -4.13 3.38
CA GLY A 128 22.54 -2.78 3.92
C GLY A 128 21.19 -2.71 4.64
N ASN A 129 20.99 -1.72 5.52
CA ASN A 129 19.79 -1.50 6.35
C ASN A 129 18.51 -1.91 5.61
N SER A 130 17.92 -3.03 6.02
CA SER A 130 16.76 -3.60 5.35
C SER A 130 15.48 -3.13 6.03
N LYS A 131 14.88 -2.07 5.47
CA LYS A 131 13.56 -1.62 5.91
C LYS A 131 12.51 -2.58 5.38
N LEU A 132 11.80 -3.25 6.28
CA LEU A 132 10.71 -4.18 5.94
C LEU A 132 9.38 -3.42 5.84
N ASP A 133 8.59 -3.79 4.84
CA ASP A 133 7.32 -3.12 4.54
C ASP A 133 6.23 -3.42 5.60
N ALA A 134 5.33 -2.46 5.71
CA ALA A 134 4.49 -2.07 6.83
C ALA A 134 3.41 -3.04 7.31
N THR A 135 3.38 -4.26 6.77
CA THR A 135 2.21 -5.15 6.87
C THR A 135 2.57 -6.62 7.06
N THR A 136 3.86 -6.94 7.19
CA THR A 136 4.31 -8.34 7.29
C THR A 136 4.69 -8.67 8.73
N PRO A 137 3.99 -9.60 9.40
CA PRO A 137 4.42 -10.11 10.70
C PRO A 137 5.82 -10.69 10.59
N LEU A 138 6.66 -10.41 11.57
CA LEU A 138 8.08 -10.77 11.52
C LEU A 138 8.36 -12.02 12.34
N PHE A 139 8.80 -13.09 11.66
CA PHE A 139 9.16 -14.34 12.33
C PHE A 139 10.64 -14.54 12.23
N TRP A 140 11.32 -14.58 13.38
CA TRP A 140 12.76 -14.72 13.42
C TRP A 140 13.10 -16.07 14.06
N GLU A 141 14.25 -16.59 13.72
CA GLU A 141 14.92 -17.71 14.34
C GLU A 141 16.22 -17.13 14.86
N ALA A 142 16.23 -16.72 16.13
CA ALA A 142 17.46 -16.35 16.80
C ALA A 142 17.95 -17.54 17.59
N THR A 143 19.12 -18.10 17.27
CA THR A 143 19.73 -19.13 18.13
C THR A 143 20.63 -18.45 19.15
N ASN A 144 20.12 -18.28 20.37
CA ASN A 144 20.96 -18.01 21.55
C ASN A 144 20.99 -19.29 22.41
N GLY A 145 22.10 -20.02 22.36
CA GLY A 145 22.26 -21.23 23.20
C GLY A 145 21.24 -22.36 22.96
N ARG A 146 20.74 -22.54 21.73
CA ARG A 146 19.70 -23.51 21.27
C ARG A 146 18.23 -23.12 21.49
N ARG A 147 17.93 -21.93 22.00
CA ARG A 147 16.55 -21.44 22.12
C ARG A 147 16.14 -20.65 20.88
N TRP A 148 14.85 -20.72 20.55
CA TRP A 148 14.19 -20.02 19.45
C TRP A 148 13.47 -18.79 20.00
N MET A 149 13.39 -17.71 19.22
CA MET A 149 12.60 -16.55 19.60
C MET A 149 11.64 -16.13 18.48
N GLN A 150 10.37 -15.97 18.82
CA GLN A 150 9.35 -15.49 17.91
C GLN A 150 8.83 -14.13 18.38
N LEU A 151 8.80 -13.15 17.47
CA LEU A 151 8.14 -11.88 17.68
C LEU A 151 6.72 -11.97 17.13
N VAL A 152 5.73 -11.75 17.98
CA VAL A 152 4.32 -11.70 17.58
C VAL A 152 3.76 -10.36 18.01
N SER A 153 3.11 -9.65 17.09
CA SER A 153 2.30 -8.51 17.49
C SER A 153 0.83 -8.88 17.51
N GLU A 154 0.12 -8.42 18.54
CA GLU A 154 -1.32 -8.65 18.67
C GLU A 154 -2.11 -7.94 17.58
N LYS A 155 -1.57 -6.86 17.01
CA LYS A 155 -2.15 -6.10 15.90
C LYS A 155 -1.14 -6.07 14.74
N LEU A 156 -1.60 -5.80 13.53
CA LEU A 156 -0.70 -5.50 12.42
C LEU A 156 0.17 -4.29 12.79
N LEU A 157 1.47 -4.53 13.01
CA LEU A 157 2.43 -3.45 13.26
C LEU A 157 2.68 -2.69 11.98
N PRO A 158 2.76 -1.36 12.05
CA PRO A 158 2.90 -0.53 10.88
C PRO A 158 4.30 -0.55 10.28
N ALA A 159 5.40 -0.79 11.00
CA ALA A 159 6.69 -1.11 10.35
C ALA A 159 7.70 -1.69 11.33
N CYS A 160 8.72 -2.35 10.80
CA CYS A 160 9.88 -2.77 11.57
C CYS A 160 11.14 -2.62 10.72
N ASP A 161 12.18 -2.08 11.34
CA ASP A 161 13.52 -2.00 10.79
C ASP A 161 14.46 -2.89 11.60
N ILE A 162 15.36 -3.55 10.89
CA ILE A 162 16.30 -4.48 11.47
C ILE A 162 17.69 -4.07 11.02
N ASP A 163 18.46 -3.55 11.95
CA ASP A 163 19.86 -3.26 11.72
C ASP A 163 20.72 -4.35 12.36
N TYR A 164 21.51 -5.00 11.50
CA TYR A 164 22.45 -6.02 11.92
C TYR A 164 23.85 -5.42 11.95
N HIS A 165 24.48 -5.41 13.12
CA HIS A 165 25.84 -4.95 13.29
C HIS A 165 26.72 -6.12 13.73
N SER A 166 27.55 -6.63 12.81
CA SER A 166 28.65 -7.50 13.21
C SER A 166 29.84 -6.64 13.65
N ARG A 167 30.13 -6.57 14.95
CA ARG A 167 31.36 -5.98 15.47
C ARG A 167 32.11 -7.04 16.28
N ASP A 168 33.36 -7.30 15.90
CA ASP A 168 34.33 -8.05 16.71
C ASP A 168 33.80 -9.33 17.35
N SER A 169 33.51 -10.35 16.54
CA SER A 169 33.08 -11.71 16.95
C SER A 169 31.73 -11.82 17.70
N GLN A 170 31.13 -10.70 18.11
CA GLN A 170 29.76 -10.65 18.61
C GLN A 170 28.85 -10.05 17.54
N SER A 171 27.74 -10.73 17.30
CA SER A 171 26.69 -10.20 16.45
C SER A 171 25.71 -9.49 17.37
N GLU A 172 25.66 -8.17 17.28
CA GLU A 172 24.63 -7.38 17.94
C GLU A 172 23.51 -7.15 16.93
N MET A 173 22.31 -7.54 17.34
CA MET A 173 21.12 -7.27 16.57
C MET A 173 20.41 -6.08 17.19
N GLU A 174 20.10 -5.11 16.35
CA GLU A 174 19.32 -3.95 16.72
C GLU A 174 17.97 -4.05 16.00
N LEU A 175 16.92 -4.28 16.78
CA LEU A 175 15.55 -4.33 16.30
C LEU A 175 14.88 -2.98 16.59
N THR A 176 14.42 -2.28 15.54
CA THR A 176 13.60 -1.09 15.69
C THR A 176 12.16 -1.37 15.28
N LEU A 177 11.25 -1.46 16.24
CA LEU A 177 9.81 -1.63 16.01
C LEU A 177 9.16 -0.26 15.94
N TRP A 178 8.68 0.10 14.75
CA TRP A 178 8.05 1.38 14.54
C TRP A 178 6.56 1.30 14.89
N LEU A 179 6.15 2.07 15.90
CA LEU A 179 4.76 2.27 16.29
C LEU A 179 4.06 3.24 15.34
N ASP A 180 4.83 4.19 14.82
CA ASP A 180 4.47 5.08 13.72
C ASP A 180 5.75 5.47 12.98
N HIS A 181 5.76 5.42 11.65
CA HIS A 181 6.94 5.74 10.85
C HIS A 181 6.52 6.23 9.47
N LEU A 182 7.27 7.16 8.89
CA LEU A 182 6.97 7.75 7.59
C LEU A 182 6.79 6.71 6.46
N HIS A 183 7.53 5.60 6.48
CA HIS A 183 7.35 4.51 5.50
C HIS A 183 6.07 3.69 5.67
N ALA A 184 5.50 3.70 6.88
CA ALA A 184 4.30 2.94 7.22
C ALA A 184 3.02 3.77 7.16
N HIS A 185 3.16 5.01 7.62
CA HIS A 185 2.16 6.05 7.58
C HIS A 185 2.73 7.24 6.83
N PRO A 186 3.06 7.09 5.55
CA PRO A 186 3.51 8.20 4.75
C PRO A 186 2.44 9.27 4.72
N ARG A 187 2.87 10.45 5.18
CA ARG A 187 1.96 11.55 5.48
C ARG A 187 1.91 12.36 4.23
N PHE A 188 0.99 11.91 3.40
CA PHE A 188 0.68 12.56 2.17
C PHE A 188 -0.06 13.85 2.46
N SER A 189 0.51 14.97 2.02
CA SER A 189 -0.23 16.22 1.98
C SER A 189 -0.29 16.76 0.57
N PHE A 190 -1.49 17.20 0.24
CA PHE A 190 -1.77 17.99 -0.94
C PHE A 190 -1.46 19.48 -0.71
N THR A 191 -1.07 19.91 0.50
CA THR A 191 -0.62 21.28 0.78
C THR A 191 0.76 21.55 0.21
N GLY A 192 0.90 22.56 -0.66
CA GLY A 192 2.19 23.12 -1.09
C GLY A 192 2.37 23.31 -2.60
N PRO A 193 3.45 24.01 -3.03
CA PRO A 193 3.68 24.33 -4.46
C PRO A 193 4.05 23.10 -5.30
N ARG A 194 4.49 22.02 -4.65
CA ARG A 194 4.62 20.70 -5.24
C ARG A 194 3.53 19.85 -4.60
N PHE A 195 2.58 19.37 -5.40
CA PHE A 195 1.40 18.57 -5.01
C PHE A 195 1.75 17.16 -4.45
N TRP A 196 2.86 17.06 -3.72
CA TRP A 196 3.57 15.88 -3.23
C TRP A 196 4.39 16.30 -2.00
N ASN A 197 3.77 16.94 -1.00
CA ASN A 197 4.50 17.27 0.21
C ASN A 197 4.40 16.09 1.16
N TRP A 198 5.52 15.37 1.24
CA TRP A 198 5.76 14.42 2.31
C TRP A 198 5.95 15.25 3.58
N HIS A 199 4.91 15.32 4.41
CA HIS A 199 5.11 15.88 5.73
C HIS A 199 5.87 14.85 6.53
N ASN A 200 7.13 15.13 6.79
CA ASN A 200 7.93 14.19 7.52
C ASN A 200 7.43 14.04 8.98
N HIS A 201 6.52 14.90 9.49
CA HIS A 201 5.95 14.88 10.85
C HIS A 201 4.41 14.69 10.92
N TYR A 202 3.91 13.91 11.90
CA TYR A 202 2.49 13.75 12.27
C TYR A 202 2.25 14.59 13.48
N THR A 203 1.12 15.31 13.53
CA THR A 203 0.69 15.96 14.77
C THR A 203 -0.30 15.05 15.47
N PHE A 204 0.15 14.34 16.49
CA PHE A 204 -0.70 13.56 17.38
C PHE A 204 -1.57 14.50 18.17
N PRO A 205 -2.92 14.47 18.02
CA PRO A 205 -3.76 15.35 18.79
C PRO A 205 -3.73 14.97 20.27
N LYS A 206 -4.05 15.94 21.14
CA LYS A 206 -4.26 15.68 22.55
C LYS A 206 -5.32 14.58 22.74
N GLY A 207 -5.04 13.63 23.62
CA GLY A 207 -5.87 12.46 23.90
C GLY A 207 -5.70 11.32 22.89
N HIS A 208 -4.87 11.47 21.86
CA HIS A 208 -4.53 10.36 20.99
C HIS A 208 -3.82 9.27 21.79
N VAL A 209 -4.10 8.01 21.46
CA VAL A 209 -3.49 6.86 22.14
C VAL A 209 -2.88 5.95 21.10
N LEU A 210 -1.57 5.75 21.17
CA LEU A 210 -0.89 4.66 20.48
C LEU A 210 -0.76 3.48 21.43
N GLU A 211 -1.27 2.33 21.00
CA GLU A 211 -1.12 1.09 21.75
C GLU A 211 -0.43 0.04 20.88
N ALA A 212 0.68 -0.48 21.38
CA ALA A 212 1.40 -1.58 20.76
C ALA A 212 1.65 -2.66 21.79
N ARG A 213 1.38 -3.90 21.38
CA ARG A 213 1.65 -5.09 22.17
C ARG A 213 2.50 -6.02 21.34
N ILE A 214 3.65 -6.33 21.89
CA ILE A 214 4.69 -7.13 21.28
C ILE A 214 4.98 -8.26 22.25
N ARG A 215 4.93 -9.47 21.75
CA ARG A 215 5.21 -10.67 22.53
C ARG A 215 6.42 -11.36 21.95
N ILE A 216 7.42 -11.56 22.79
CA ILE A 216 8.59 -12.35 22.49
C ILE A 216 8.38 -13.71 23.14
N VAL A 217 8.23 -14.74 22.32
CA VAL A 217 8.08 -16.12 22.77
C VAL A 217 9.43 -16.80 22.59
N GLN A 218 10.06 -17.22 23.68
CA GLN A 218 11.27 -18.01 23.66
C GLN A 218 10.95 -19.47 23.95
N THR A 219 11.31 -20.36 23.02
CA THR A 219 10.99 -21.79 23.09
C THR A 219 12.19 -22.66 22.81
N ASP A 220 12.17 -23.91 23.30
CA ASP A 220 13.23 -24.89 23.01
C ASP A 220 13.09 -25.52 21.62
N GLN A 221 11.91 -25.39 20.99
CA GLN A 221 11.62 -25.85 19.62
C GLN A 221 10.93 -24.75 18.81
N PRO A 222 11.10 -24.69 17.48
CA PRO A 222 10.41 -23.69 16.66
C PRO A 222 8.89 -23.84 16.83
N GLN A 223 8.23 -22.77 17.26
CA GLN A 223 6.78 -22.74 17.24
C GLN A 223 6.28 -22.50 15.82
N PRO A 224 5.16 -23.13 15.43
CA PRO A 224 4.47 -22.79 14.21
C PRO A 224 3.96 -21.35 14.28
N ALA A 225 4.56 -20.50 13.47
CA ALA A 225 4.13 -19.13 13.29
C ALA A 225 2.73 -19.10 12.68
N ILE A 226 1.78 -18.36 13.26
CA ILE A 226 0.52 -18.03 12.61
C ILE A 226 0.65 -16.63 12.02
N VAL A 227 0.53 -16.54 10.69
CA VAL A 227 0.51 -15.28 9.94
C VAL A 227 -0.88 -15.05 9.40
N ALA A 228 -1.47 -13.87 9.62
CA ALA A 228 -2.63 -13.45 8.84
C ALA A 228 -2.23 -13.43 7.35
N GLY A 229 -2.95 -14.16 6.52
CA GLY A 229 -2.76 -14.15 5.08
C GLY A 229 -3.08 -12.77 4.54
N ARG A 230 -2.27 -12.34 3.56
CA ARG A 230 -2.35 -10.98 3.00
C ARG A 230 -3.63 -10.74 2.21
N PHE A 231 -4.26 -11.80 1.72
CA PHE A 231 -5.44 -11.79 0.86
C PHE A 231 -6.46 -12.83 1.35
N PRO A 232 -7.76 -12.64 1.04
CA PRO A 232 -8.81 -13.56 1.45
C PRO A 232 -8.59 -14.97 0.87
N ASP A 233 -9.16 -15.98 1.54
CA ASP A 233 -9.19 -17.36 1.05
C ASP A 233 -7.82 -17.99 0.72
N GLN A 234 -6.75 -17.56 1.38
CA GLN A 234 -5.36 -17.99 1.10
C GLN A 234 -4.86 -17.67 -0.31
N ARG A 235 -5.52 -16.77 -1.03
CA ARG A 235 -5.04 -16.30 -2.31
C ARG A 235 -3.62 -15.74 -2.14
N ARG A 236 -2.75 -16.01 -3.10
CA ARG A 236 -1.33 -15.68 -2.99
C ARG A 236 -1.04 -14.27 -3.48
N ALA A 237 -1.78 -13.78 -4.46
CA ALA A 237 -1.62 -12.42 -4.99
C ALA A 237 -2.94 -11.65 -5.11
N LEU A 238 -2.84 -10.33 -5.25
CA LEU A 238 -3.95 -9.43 -5.60
C LEU A 238 -3.67 -8.70 -6.92
N ILE A 239 -4.67 -8.67 -7.80
CA ILE A 239 -4.79 -7.74 -8.92
C ILE A 239 -6.09 -6.94 -8.76
N SER A 240 -5.98 -5.62 -8.72
CA SER A 240 -7.09 -4.67 -8.82
C SER A 240 -6.86 -3.77 -10.02
N ILE A 241 -7.79 -3.76 -10.97
CA ILE A 241 -7.69 -2.92 -12.17
C ILE A 241 -8.64 -1.74 -12.01
N THR A 242 -8.09 -0.52 -12.07
CA THR A 242 -8.87 0.72 -12.14
C THR A 242 -8.74 1.34 -13.53
N ASP A 243 -9.86 1.75 -14.12
CA ASP A 243 -9.91 2.31 -15.47
C ASP A 243 -10.50 3.72 -15.48
N HIS A 244 -9.80 4.62 -16.15
CA HIS A 244 -10.19 6.01 -16.34
C HIS A 244 -11.24 6.17 -17.46
N ALA A 245 -12.11 7.18 -17.34
CA ALA A 245 -13.17 7.43 -18.32
C ALA A 245 -12.73 8.28 -19.54
N ASP A 246 -11.51 8.83 -19.51
CA ASP A 246 -10.98 9.83 -20.45
C ASP A 246 -11.08 9.48 -21.95
N HIS A 247 -11.07 8.20 -22.28
CA HIS A 247 -11.04 7.72 -23.67
C HIS A 247 -12.25 6.90 -24.06
N ASP A 248 -13.27 6.93 -23.22
CA ASP A 248 -14.47 6.14 -23.38
C ASP A 248 -15.32 6.63 -24.55
N THR A 249 -15.85 5.65 -25.26
CA THR A 249 -17.10 5.80 -26.01
C THR A 249 -18.01 4.66 -25.55
N PHE A 250 -19.32 4.83 -25.74
CA PHE A 250 -20.29 3.80 -25.39
C PHE A 250 -19.86 2.42 -25.88
N GLU A 251 -19.48 2.32 -27.16
CA GLU A 251 -19.16 1.04 -27.80
C GLU A 251 -17.85 0.42 -27.32
N LYS A 252 -16.85 1.23 -26.98
CA LYS A 252 -15.59 0.71 -26.45
C LYS A 252 -15.76 0.16 -25.04
N VAL A 253 -16.58 0.82 -24.23
CA VAL A 253 -16.88 0.35 -22.86
C VAL A 253 -17.72 -0.92 -22.92
N ASP A 254 -18.71 -0.99 -23.81
CA ASP A 254 -19.50 -2.21 -24.04
C ASP A 254 -18.60 -3.39 -24.47
N ALA A 255 -17.69 -3.15 -25.42
CA ALA A 255 -16.69 -4.15 -25.82
C ALA A 255 -15.73 -4.54 -24.68
N LEU A 256 -15.37 -3.61 -23.80
CA LEU A 256 -14.52 -3.87 -22.64
C LEU A 256 -15.22 -4.79 -21.62
N PHE A 257 -16.50 -4.53 -21.34
CA PHE A 257 -17.29 -5.28 -20.37
C PHE A 257 -17.65 -6.68 -20.87
N TYR A 258 -18.04 -6.79 -22.15
CA TYR A 258 -18.66 -8.00 -22.68
C TYR A 258 -17.83 -8.72 -23.77
N GLY A 259 -16.70 -8.15 -24.18
CA GLY A 259 -15.79 -8.75 -25.16
C GLY A 259 -15.96 -8.21 -26.60
N SER A 260 -17.16 -7.73 -26.94
CA SER A 260 -17.54 -7.18 -28.25
C SER A 260 -18.77 -6.28 -28.12
N GLN A 261 -18.85 -5.20 -28.89
CA GLN A 261 -20.00 -4.28 -28.86
C GLN A 261 -21.32 -4.85 -29.44
N GLN A 262 -21.29 -6.08 -29.96
CA GLN A 262 -22.45 -6.74 -30.60
C GLN A 262 -22.87 -8.04 -29.93
N ALA A 263 -22.14 -8.50 -28.90
CA ALA A 263 -22.57 -9.68 -28.19
C ALA A 263 -23.94 -9.40 -27.58
N ASP A 264 -24.91 -10.30 -27.77
CA ASP A 264 -26.00 -10.36 -26.80
C ASP A 264 -25.31 -10.45 -25.44
N ARG A 265 -25.57 -9.48 -24.56
CA ARG A 265 -24.87 -9.40 -23.27
C ARG A 265 -25.00 -10.71 -22.48
N ARG A 266 -26.06 -11.48 -22.74
CA ARG A 266 -26.30 -12.82 -22.19
C ARG A 266 -25.31 -13.88 -22.67
N ASP A 267 -24.67 -13.68 -23.83
CA ASP A 267 -23.68 -14.56 -24.45
C ASP A 267 -22.23 -14.06 -24.28
N ALA A 268 -22.02 -12.99 -23.51
CA ALA A 268 -20.70 -12.42 -23.28
C ALA A 268 -19.79 -13.40 -22.51
N ARG A 269 -18.68 -13.83 -23.13
CA ARG A 269 -17.74 -14.81 -22.52
C ARG A 269 -16.35 -14.27 -22.22
N ASP A 270 -16.00 -13.10 -22.75
CA ASP A 270 -14.58 -12.71 -22.88
C ASP A 270 -14.21 -11.36 -22.25
N GLY A 271 -15.20 -10.53 -21.92
CA GLY A 271 -14.98 -9.27 -21.20
C GLY A 271 -14.99 -9.42 -19.68
N PHE A 272 -14.76 -8.32 -18.96
CA PHE A 272 -14.72 -8.33 -17.48
C PHE A 272 -16.01 -8.90 -16.88
N ALA A 273 -17.18 -8.44 -17.35
CA ALA A 273 -18.48 -8.93 -16.88
C ALA A 273 -18.69 -10.40 -17.25
N GLY A 274 -18.43 -10.77 -18.51
CA GLY A 274 -18.59 -12.15 -19.00
C GLY A 274 -17.69 -13.17 -18.28
N LEU A 275 -16.49 -12.75 -17.87
CA LEU A 275 -15.55 -13.56 -17.08
C LEU A 275 -15.76 -13.41 -15.56
N LYS A 276 -16.73 -12.58 -15.13
CA LYS A 276 -17.01 -12.22 -13.74
C LYS A 276 -15.78 -11.70 -12.99
N LEU A 277 -14.89 -11.01 -13.70
CA LEU A 277 -13.69 -10.41 -13.13
C LEU A 277 -14.06 -9.06 -12.53
N PRO A 278 -14.02 -8.89 -11.20
CA PRO A 278 -14.26 -7.60 -10.59
C PRO A 278 -13.23 -6.59 -11.08
N PHE A 279 -13.67 -5.38 -11.36
CA PHE A 279 -12.81 -4.27 -11.74
C PHE A 279 -13.51 -2.95 -11.38
N THR A 280 -12.74 -1.87 -11.21
CA THR A 280 -13.29 -0.55 -10.89
C THR A 280 -13.28 0.35 -12.13
N LYS A 281 -14.47 0.74 -12.57
CA LYS A 281 -14.67 1.67 -13.68
C LYS A 281 -15.07 3.04 -13.17
N SER A 282 -14.21 4.02 -13.38
CA SER A 282 -14.65 5.41 -13.28
C SER A 282 -15.48 5.79 -14.50
N VAL A 283 -16.54 6.59 -14.31
CA VAL A 283 -17.35 7.15 -15.40
C VAL A 283 -17.66 8.62 -15.13
N PHE A 284 -17.85 9.40 -16.20
CA PHE A 284 -18.33 10.77 -16.05
C PHE A 284 -19.85 10.78 -15.83
N THR A 285 -20.35 11.72 -15.03
CA THR A 285 -21.79 12.00 -15.04
C THR A 285 -22.22 12.57 -16.39
N GLN A 286 -21.45 13.54 -16.89
CA GLN A 286 -21.77 14.31 -18.06
C GLN A 286 -20.55 14.45 -18.98
N THR A 287 -20.78 14.33 -20.28
CA THR A 287 -19.80 14.63 -21.33
C THR A 287 -20.36 15.72 -22.26
N ASP A 288 -19.51 16.29 -23.11
CA ASP A 288 -19.95 17.30 -24.08
C ASP A 288 -20.84 16.72 -25.19
N ASP A 289 -20.73 15.41 -25.45
CA ASP A 289 -21.57 14.66 -26.38
C ASP A 289 -22.77 14.05 -25.65
N ALA A 290 -24.00 14.36 -26.11
CA ALA A 290 -25.25 13.82 -25.57
C ALA A 290 -25.37 12.30 -25.72
N HIS A 291 -24.65 11.71 -26.67
CA HIS A 291 -24.52 10.26 -26.86
C HIS A 291 -23.18 9.72 -26.36
N GLY A 292 -22.41 10.54 -25.64
CA GLY A 292 -21.12 10.18 -25.09
C GLY A 292 -21.20 9.16 -23.96
N ALA A 293 -20.03 8.75 -23.47
CA ALA A 293 -19.87 7.81 -22.37
C ALA A 293 -20.00 8.50 -21.00
N GLY A 294 -21.17 9.08 -20.75
CA GLY A 294 -21.51 9.64 -19.44
C GLY A 294 -22.91 9.25 -18.99
N LEU A 295 -23.17 9.27 -17.68
CA LEU A 295 -24.45 8.82 -17.10
C LEU A 295 -25.70 9.61 -17.54
N HIS A 296 -25.53 10.83 -18.05
CA HIS A 296 -26.59 11.60 -18.72
C HIS A 296 -27.13 10.94 -20.01
N ASN A 297 -26.35 10.05 -20.66
CA ASN A 297 -26.80 9.23 -21.78
C ASN A 297 -27.53 7.99 -21.23
N PRO A 298 -28.85 7.83 -21.47
CA PRO A 298 -29.62 6.72 -20.92
C PRO A 298 -29.09 5.33 -21.29
N SER A 299 -28.63 5.15 -22.54
CA SER A 299 -28.08 3.87 -23.00
C SER A 299 -26.78 3.53 -22.29
N PHE A 300 -25.91 4.53 -22.08
CA PHE A 300 -24.67 4.33 -21.32
C PHE A 300 -24.94 4.06 -19.84
N ALA A 301 -25.93 4.73 -19.24
CA ALA A 301 -26.36 4.45 -17.88
C ALA A 301 -26.91 3.03 -17.72
N GLU A 302 -27.68 2.52 -18.70
CA GLU A 302 -28.14 1.14 -18.73
C GLU A 302 -26.96 0.15 -18.85
N LEU A 303 -25.99 0.43 -19.72
CA LEU A 303 -24.74 -0.33 -19.80
C LEU A 303 -24.00 -0.40 -18.45
N CYS A 304 -23.89 0.72 -17.73
CA CYS A 304 -23.30 0.75 -16.39
C CYS A 304 -24.14 -0.01 -15.36
N ASN A 305 -25.47 0.02 -15.45
CA ASN A 305 -26.34 -0.74 -14.55
C ASN A 305 -26.13 -2.26 -14.73
N ASP A 306 -26.09 -2.73 -15.98
CA ASP A 306 -25.84 -4.14 -16.30
C ASP A 306 -24.46 -4.57 -15.78
N ALA A 307 -23.43 -3.76 -16.06
CA ALA A 307 -22.08 -4.02 -15.59
C ALA A 307 -21.98 -4.08 -14.06
N ASN A 308 -22.66 -3.18 -13.35
CA ASN A 308 -22.71 -3.18 -11.90
C ASN A 308 -23.43 -4.42 -11.34
N ALA A 309 -24.47 -4.91 -12.03
CA ALA A 309 -25.11 -6.17 -11.68
C ALA A 309 -24.17 -7.38 -11.88
N ASP A 310 -23.21 -7.28 -12.80
CA ASP A 310 -22.14 -8.26 -13.06
C ASP A 310 -20.86 -8.00 -12.23
N SER A 311 -20.99 -7.36 -11.06
CA SER A 311 -19.91 -7.11 -10.09
C SER A 311 -18.78 -6.18 -10.57
N ILE A 312 -19.03 -5.35 -11.57
CA ILE A 312 -18.13 -4.24 -11.90
C ILE A 312 -18.44 -3.06 -10.99
N GLU A 313 -17.46 -2.54 -10.27
CA GLU A 313 -17.66 -1.34 -9.46
C GLU A 313 -17.72 -0.11 -10.38
N ILE A 314 -18.89 0.52 -10.46
CA ILE A 314 -19.06 1.80 -11.15
C ILE A 314 -18.86 2.94 -10.15
N CYS A 315 -17.85 3.77 -10.40
CA CYS A 315 -17.48 4.87 -9.52
C CYS A 315 -17.42 6.22 -10.25
N PRO A 316 -17.57 7.34 -9.53
CA PRO A 316 -17.41 8.66 -10.11
C PRO A 316 -15.97 8.90 -10.59
N HIS A 317 -15.88 9.48 -11.78
CA HIS A 317 -14.69 10.19 -12.23
C HIS A 317 -14.81 11.68 -11.92
N GLY A 318 -13.66 12.36 -11.74
CA GLY A 318 -13.60 13.82 -11.63
C GLY A 318 -14.32 14.52 -12.79
N ILE A 319 -14.73 15.77 -12.61
CA ILE A 319 -15.52 16.46 -13.64
C ILE A 319 -14.68 16.82 -14.88
N HIS A 320 -15.29 16.65 -16.05
CA HIS A 320 -14.76 17.10 -17.34
C HIS A 320 -15.54 18.35 -17.81
N LYS A 321 -15.58 19.39 -16.98
CA LYS A 321 -16.20 20.68 -17.34
C LYS A 321 -15.14 21.68 -17.77
N SER A 322 -15.52 22.71 -18.52
CA SER A 322 -14.63 23.84 -18.83
C SER A 322 -14.53 24.85 -17.68
N LYS A 323 -15.44 24.77 -16.71
CA LYS A 323 -15.51 25.68 -15.56
C LYS A 323 -15.76 24.90 -14.27
N GLU A 324 -15.05 25.30 -13.21
CA GLU A 324 -15.25 24.85 -11.84
C GLU A 324 -16.70 25.09 -11.37
N PRO A 325 -17.47 24.05 -11.00
CA PRO A 325 -18.77 24.19 -10.39
C PRO A 325 -18.66 24.55 -8.90
N ALA A 326 -19.66 25.25 -8.38
CA ALA A 326 -19.85 25.35 -6.93
C ALA A 326 -20.13 23.96 -6.32
N LEU A 327 -19.83 23.78 -5.04
CA LEU A 327 -19.94 22.49 -4.36
C LEU A 327 -21.37 21.89 -4.43
N ASP A 328 -22.42 22.70 -4.28
CA ASP A 328 -23.81 22.22 -4.37
C ASP A 328 -24.14 21.70 -5.78
N ALA A 329 -23.73 22.44 -6.81
CA ALA A 329 -23.88 22.01 -8.20
C ALA A 329 -23.04 20.77 -8.51
N PHE A 330 -21.89 20.61 -7.84
CA PHE A 330 -21.09 19.39 -7.92
C PHE A 330 -21.78 18.20 -7.24
N ALA A 331 -22.42 18.42 -6.09
CA ALA A 331 -23.20 17.39 -5.39
C ALA A 331 -24.34 16.86 -6.27
N GLU A 332 -25.07 17.74 -6.94
CA GLU A 332 -26.10 17.34 -7.91
C GLU A 332 -25.53 16.53 -9.09
N LEU A 333 -24.32 16.86 -9.54
CA LEU A 333 -23.66 16.12 -10.62
C LEU A 333 -23.27 14.70 -10.20
N ILE A 334 -22.94 14.46 -8.94
CA ILE A 334 -22.50 13.12 -8.52
C ILE A 334 -23.61 12.29 -7.87
N GLU A 335 -24.76 12.87 -7.53
CA GLU A 335 -25.93 12.14 -6.98
C GLU A 335 -26.36 10.92 -7.83
N PRO A 336 -26.30 10.93 -9.19
CA PRO A 336 -26.63 9.75 -9.99
C PRO A 336 -25.79 8.50 -9.69
N PHE A 337 -24.65 8.64 -9.00
CA PHE A 337 -23.84 7.50 -8.57
C PHE A 337 -24.41 6.73 -7.39
N LYS A 338 -25.33 7.33 -6.60
CA LYS A 338 -25.92 6.67 -5.43
C LYS A 338 -26.52 5.30 -5.74
N ARG A 339 -27.04 5.10 -6.95
CA ARG A 339 -27.59 3.81 -7.42
C ARG A 339 -26.56 2.68 -7.52
N TYR A 340 -25.27 3.00 -7.60
CA TYR A 340 -24.17 2.04 -7.68
C TYR A 340 -23.53 1.77 -6.32
N ALA A 341 -23.90 2.52 -5.26
CA ALA A 341 -23.26 2.48 -3.95
C ALA A 341 -21.71 2.51 -4.03
N PRO A 342 -21.12 3.51 -4.72
CA PRO A 342 -19.71 3.52 -5.02
C PRO A 342 -18.88 3.58 -3.75
N MET A 343 -17.85 2.74 -3.65
CA MET A 343 -16.85 2.87 -2.59
C MET A 343 -15.68 3.73 -3.03
N THR A 344 -15.47 3.90 -4.33
CA THR A 344 -14.26 4.50 -4.90
C THR A 344 -14.49 5.89 -5.48
N TRP A 345 -13.45 6.71 -5.47
CA TRP A 345 -13.32 7.95 -6.23
C TRP A 345 -12.02 7.96 -7.03
N ILE A 346 -12.12 8.33 -8.32
CA ILE A 346 -11.00 8.50 -9.22
C ILE A 346 -11.13 9.90 -9.86
N ASP A 347 -10.05 10.68 -9.95
CA ASP A 347 -10.10 11.97 -10.62
C ASP A 347 -8.76 12.38 -11.25
N HIS A 348 -8.80 13.45 -12.04
CA HIS A 348 -7.58 14.13 -12.47
C HIS A 348 -7.17 15.16 -11.43
N GLY A 349 -6.29 14.80 -10.52
CA GLY A 349 -5.89 15.67 -9.42
C GLY A 349 -5.22 17.01 -9.73
N ARG A 350 -5.43 17.64 -10.90
CA ARG A 350 -4.81 18.93 -11.29
C ARG A 350 -5.73 19.94 -11.99
N SER A 351 -6.95 19.56 -12.38
CA SER A 351 -7.77 20.43 -13.25
C SER A 351 -8.74 21.33 -12.50
N PHE A 352 -9.36 20.85 -11.42
CA PHE A 352 -10.40 21.56 -10.67
C PHE A 352 -10.20 21.42 -9.15
N HIS A 353 -10.56 22.46 -8.39
CA HIS A 353 -10.53 22.46 -6.93
C HIS A 353 -11.43 21.38 -6.33
N CYS A 354 -12.52 21.03 -7.00
CA CYS A 354 -13.39 19.88 -6.70
C CYS A 354 -12.79 18.54 -7.15
N ASN A 355 -11.48 18.48 -7.43
CA ASN A 355 -10.72 17.24 -7.45
C ASN A 355 -10.04 17.08 -6.10
N TYR A 356 -10.05 15.85 -5.61
CA TYR A 356 -9.66 15.52 -4.27
C TYR A 356 -8.24 15.98 -3.97
N ARG A 357 -7.31 15.75 -4.92
CA ARG A 357 -5.89 16.10 -4.80
C ARG A 357 -5.57 17.61 -4.83
N LEU A 358 -6.48 18.46 -5.30
CA LEU A 358 -6.24 19.91 -5.31
C LEU A 358 -6.72 20.54 -4.02
N SER A 359 -8.03 20.53 -3.80
CA SER A 359 -8.64 21.16 -2.62
C SER A 359 -9.80 20.37 -2.05
N GLY A 360 -10.20 19.27 -2.71
CA GLY A 360 -11.30 18.43 -2.24
C GLY A 360 -11.01 17.68 -0.94
N TRP A 361 -9.73 17.46 -0.63
CA TRP A 361 -9.27 16.84 0.61
C TRP A 361 -9.40 17.76 1.84
N ASP A 362 -9.26 19.08 1.69
CA ASP A 362 -9.26 20.04 2.82
C ASP A 362 -10.68 20.34 3.27
N ARG A 363 -11.02 19.94 4.49
CA ARG A 363 -12.37 20.08 5.05
C ARG A 363 -12.83 21.53 5.22
N ARG A 364 -11.89 22.48 5.23
CA ARG A 364 -12.13 23.91 5.37
C ARG A 364 -12.25 24.63 4.03
N HIS A 365 -11.91 23.97 2.92
CA HIS A 365 -12.00 24.56 1.60
C HIS A 365 -13.44 24.61 1.10
N THR A 366 -13.79 25.64 0.32
CA THR A 366 -15.15 25.80 -0.26
C THR A 366 -15.54 24.70 -1.25
N HIS A 367 -14.58 23.88 -1.68
CA HIS A 367 -14.76 22.75 -2.61
C HIS A 367 -14.47 21.41 -1.92
N ASN A 368 -14.60 21.35 -0.59
CA ASN A 368 -14.41 20.16 0.22
C ASN A 368 -15.31 19.00 -0.26
N LEU A 369 -14.72 17.93 -0.76
CA LEU A 369 -15.44 16.78 -1.29
C LEU A 369 -15.96 15.85 -0.20
N HIS A 370 -15.52 15.99 1.05
CA HIS A 370 -15.96 15.12 2.15
C HIS A 370 -17.47 15.16 2.32
N GLN A 371 -18.07 16.35 2.23
CA GLN A 371 -19.51 16.58 2.36
C GLN A 371 -20.32 15.84 1.30
N VAL A 372 -19.72 15.58 0.14
CA VAL A 372 -20.38 14.93 -0.99
C VAL A 372 -20.07 13.43 -1.03
N MET A 373 -18.85 13.04 -0.66
CA MET A 373 -18.40 11.65 -0.64
C MET A 373 -18.98 10.85 0.53
N GLU A 374 -19.14 11.46 1.71
CA GLU A 374 -19.65 10.78 2.91
C GLU A 374 -21.04 10.16 2.69
N PRO A 375 -22.05 10.93 2.21
CA PRO A 375 -23.40 10.41 1.94
C PRO A 375 -23.46 9.33 0.86
N LEU A 376 -22.52 9.34 -0.10
CA LEU A 376 -22.43 8.33 -1.15
C LEU A 376 -21.76 7.03 -0.71
N GLY A 377 -21.16 7.00 0.49
CA GLY A 377 -20.44 5.83 0.97
C GLY A 377 -19.04 5.67 0.39
N ILE A 378 -18.50 6.70 -0.27
CA ILE A 378 -17.15 6.67 -0.85
C ILE A 378 -16.11 6.66 0.27
N ARG A 379 -15.22 5.66 0.25
CA ARG A 379 -14.17 5.41 1.25
C ARG A 379 -12.79 5.17 0.64
N CYS A 380 -12.69 4.89 -0.65
CA CYS A 380 -11.43 4.68 -1.36
C CYS A 380 -11.20 5.83 -2.34
N ILE A 381 -10.01 6.40 -2.34
CA ILE A 381 -9.69 7.55 -3.18
C ILE A 381 -8.35 7.32 -3.85
N TRP A 382 -8.29 7.53 -5.16
CA TRP A 382 -7.01 7.53 -5.86
C TRP A 382 -6.19 8.74 -5.43
N ALA A 383 -4.99 8.51 -4.89
CA ALA A 383 -4.12 9.60 -4.46
C ALA A 383 -3.39 10.31 -5.63
N GLY A 384 -3.62 9.85 -6.87
CA GLY A 384 -3.07 10.47 -8.07
C GLY A 384 -1.59 10.18 -8.31
N PHE A 385 -1.04 9.15 -7.63
CA PHE A 385 0.36 8.74 -7.70
C PHE A 385 0.49 7.36 -8.33
N ASP A 386 1.39 7.28 -9.32
CA ASP A 386 1.80 6.03 -9.93
C ASP A 386 3.23 5.69 -9.50
N PHE A 387 3.47 4.45 -9.08
CA PHE A 387 4.81 3.95 -8.76
C PHE A 387 5.74 3.91 -9.99
N GLY A 388 5.15 3.92 -11.18
CA GLY A 388 5.84 3.86 -12.45
C GLY A 388 4.91 3.35 -13.53
N LEU A 389 5.50 3.02 -14.69
CA LEU A 389 4.79 2.28 -15.73
C LEU A 389 5.04 0.77 -15.57
N ALA A 390 4.03 -0.06 -15.88
CA ALA A 390 4.16 -1.52 -15.97
C ALA A 390 4.92 -1.97 -17.24
N VAL A 391 6.06 -1.34 -17.51
CA VAL A 391 6.91 -1.58 -18.69
C VAL A 391 7.94 -2.68 -18.43
N PRO A 392 8.65 -2.72 -17.28
CA PRO A 392 9.61 -3.78 -17.05
C PRO A 392 8.90 -5.14 -16.99
N ARG A 393 9.43 -6.11 -17.72
CA ARG A 393 8.83 -7.44 -17.84
C ARG A 393 8.71 -8.04 -16.44
N ARG A 394 7.49 -8.44 -16.09
CA ARG A 394 7.13 -9.04 -14.79
C ARG A 394 7.09 -8.09 -13.60
N SER A 395 7.05 -6.78 -13.82
CA SER A 395 6.95 -5.80 -12.74
C SER A 395 5.50 -5.42 -12.46
N LEU A 396 4.70 -6.37 -11.96
CA LEU A 396 3.34 -6.06 -11.46
C LEU A 396 3.33 -5.74 -9.96
N ASN A 397 4.24 -6.37 -9.21
CA ASN A 397 4.25 -6.32 -7.75
C ASN A 397 4.73 -4.95 -7.25
N GLN A 398 3.81 -4.08 -6.85
CA GLN A 398 4.12 -2.75 -6.30
C GLN A 398 4.99 -2.82 -5.04
N ALA A 399 4.86 -3.91 -4.29
CA ALA A 399 5.64 -4.09 -3.09
C ALA A 399 7.10 -4.46 -3.43
N HIS A 400 7.37 -5.02 -4.62
CA HIS A 400 8.73 -5.35 -5.06
C HIS A 400 9.39 -4.17 -5.78
N MET A 401 9.66 -3.11 -5.03
CA MET A 401 10.05 -1.79 -5.57
C MET A 401 11.32 -1.79 -6.45
N HIS A 402 12.27 -2.71 -6.22
CA HIS A 402 13.47 -2.83 -7.05
C HIS A 402 13.18 -3.13 -8.53
N ASN A 403 12.01 -3.70 -8.83
CA ASN A 403 11.57 -3.91 -10.21
C ASN A 403 11.31 -2.60 -10.96
N PHE A 404 11.11 -1.48 -10.24
CA PHE A 404 10.89 -0.15 -10.81
C PHE A 404 12.16 0.71 -10.84
N SER A 405 13.36 0.12 -10.74
CA SER A 405 14.64 0.84 -10.89
C SER A 405 14.93 1.24 -12.33
N GLY A 406 15.73 2.29 -12.54
CA GLY A 406 16.15 2.74 -13.88
C GLY A 406 16.83 1.63 -14.70
N ARG A 407 17.62 0.76 -14.03
CA ARG A 407 18.22 -0.43 -14.66
C ARG A 407 17.19 -1.39 -15.23
N SER A 408 16.09 -1.64 -14.53
CA SER A 408 15.01 -2.52 -15.00
C SER A 408 14.36 -1.97 -16.27
N TYR A 409 14.04 -0.67 -16.29
CA TYR A 409 13.48 -0.02 -17.48
C TYR A 409 14.46 0.00 -18.67
N ILE A 410 15.74 0.34 -18.44
CA ILE A 410 16.76 0.31 -19.50
C ILE A 410 16.92 -1.10 -20.08
N LYS A 411 16.92 -2.14 -19.23
CA LYS A 411 17.06 -3.53 -19.67
C LYS A 411 15.92 -3.96 -20.61
N ASP A 412 14.70 -3.48 -20.37
CA ASP A 412 13.54 -3.82 -21.20
C ASP A 412 13.34 -2.90 -22.42
N PHE A 413 14.01 -1.74 -22.46
CA PHE A 413 13.85 -0.77 -23.54
C PHE A 413 14.11 -1.33 -24.96
N PRO A 414 15.17 -2.11 -25.25
CA PRO A 414 15.39 -2.65 -26.59
C PRO A 414 14.23 -3.52 -27.10
N ARG A 415 13.59 -4.25 -26.17
CA ARG A 415 12.42 -5.09 -26.47
C ARG A 415 11.19 -4.24 -26.77
N ALA A 416 10.96 -3.20 -25.97
CA ALA A 416 9.88 -2.25 -26.20
C ALA A 416 10.03 -1.55 -27.56
N VAL A 417 11.25 -1.12 -27.92
CA VAL A 417 11.57 -0.57 -29.24
C VAL A 417 11.30 -1.59 -30.35
N GLY A 418 11.75 -2.84 -30.19
CA GLY A 418 11.50 -3.90 -31.17
C GLY A 418 10.01 -4.13 -31.42
N ARG A 419 9.19 -4.13 -30.36
CA ARG A 419 7.72 -4.25 -30.45
C ARG A 419 7.06 -3.01 -31.06
N ALA A 420 7.52 -1.83 -30.69
CA ALA A 420 7.05 -0.57 -31.26
C ALA A 420 7.27 -0.57 -32.78
N VAL A 421 8.45 -0.99 -33.25
CA VAL A 421 8.77 -1.09 -34.68
C VAL A 421 7.92 -2.16 -35.36
N SER A 422 7.87 -3.39 -34.81
CA SER A 422 7.12 -4.50 -35.44
C SER A 422 5.61 -4.27 -35.50
N SER A 423 5.07 -3.49 -34.55
CA SER A 423 3.64 -3.14 -34.50
C SER A 423 3.31 -1.86 -35.28
N ASN A 424 4.29 -1.24 -35.96
CA ASN A 424 4.17 0.05 -36.64
C ASN A 424 3.66 1.17 -35.70
N ARG A 425 4.21 1.21 -34.49
CA ARG A 425 3.93 2.19 -33.43
C ARG A 425 5.19 2.93 -33.00
N PRO A 426 5.87 3.66 -33.90
CA PRO A 426 7.11 4.37 -33.55
C PRO A 426 6.93 5.36 -32.39
N TRP A 427 5.71 5.83 -32.15
CA TRP A 427 5.37 6.75 -31.05
C TRP A 427 5.38 6.12 -29.67
N ALA A 428 5.38 4.79 -29.57
CA ALA A 428 5.60 4.15 -28.29
C ALA A 428 7.05 4.35 -27.80
N ILE A 429 8.04 4.44 -28.70
CA ILE A 429 9.45 4.64 -28.34
C ILE A 429 9.68 5.90 -27.47
N PRO A 430 9.22 7.10 -27.88
CA PRO A 430 9.40 8.29 -27.04
C PRO A 430 8.62 8.21 -25.72
N HIS A 431 7.47 7.54 -25.68
CA HIS A 431 6.71 7.32 -24.45
C HIS A 431 7.48 6.41 -23.47
N GLU A 432 8.02 5.30 -23.96
CA GLU A 432 8.89 4.39 -23.19
C GLU A 432 10.16 5.09 -22.69
N MET A 433 10.74 5.96 -23.52
CA MET A 433 11.87 6.78 -23.13
C MET A 433 11.50 7.77 -22.01
N ALA A 434 10.32 8.39 -22.08
CA ALA A 434 9.83 9.25 -21.00
C ALA A 434 9.67 8.50 -19.68
N ALA A 435 9.27 7.22 -19.72
CA ALA A 435 9.20 6.35 -18.55
C ALA A 435 10.57 6.11 -17.92
N ILE A 436 11.58 5.77 -18.72
CA ILE A 436 12.96 5.60 -18.27
C ILE A 436 13.46 6.89 -17.62
N MET A 437 13.25 8.03 -18.30
CA MET A 437 13.70 9.32 -17.81
C MET A 437 13.01 9.69 -16.50
N PHE A 438 11.71 9.46 -16.38
CA PHE A 438 10.98 9.66 -15.13
C PHE A 438 11.56 8.86 -13.95
N GLN A 439 12.04 7.64 -14.20
CA GLN A 439 12.60 6.78 -13.16
C GLN A 439 14.05 7.11 -12.81
N MET A 440 14.82 7.66 -13.75
CA MET A 440 16.25 7.94 -13.57
C MET A 440 16.57 9.37 -13.18
N THR A 441 15.63 10.29 -13.37
CA THR A 441 15.91 11.73 -13.31
C THR A 441 15.32 12.34 -12.04
N PRO A 442 16.11 13.12 -11.28
CA PRO A 442 15.61 13.86 -10.14
C PRO A 442 14.49 14.85 -10.52
N ASP A 443 13.52 15.06 -9.63
CA ASP A 443 12.39 15.97 -9.89
C ASP A 443 12.79 17.39 -10.31
N ARG A 444 13.93 17.88 -9.81
CA ARG A 444 14.43 19.24 -10.11
C ARG A 444 14.77 19.41 -11.60
N THR A 445 15.15 18.32 -12.29
CA THR A 445 15.57 18.33 -13.70
C THR A 445 14.50 17.76 -14.64
N MET A 446 13.49 17.05 -14.10
CA MET A 446 12.37 16.51 -14.88
C MET A 446 11.55 17.56 -15.62
N LYS A 447 11.42 18.77 -15.06
CA LYS A 447 10.68 19.86 -15.72
C LYS A 447 11.30 20.21 -17.08
N GLN A 448 12.62 20.40 -17.12
CA GLN A 448 13.36 20.72 -18.35
C GLN A 448 13.25 19.58 -19.36
N TYR A 449 13.28 18.32 -18.90
CA TYR A 449 13.06 17.17 -19.77
C TYR A 449 11.67 17.22 -20.45
N PHE A 450 10.59 17.45 -19.68
CA PHE A 450 9.25 17.52 -20.25
C PHE A 450 9.05 18.74 -21.17
N GLU A 451 9.67 19.87 -20.85
CA GLU A 451 9.66 21.04 -21.73
C GLU A 451 10.38 20.75 -23.05
N ALA A 452 11.59 20.18 -22.99
CA ALA A 452 12.33 19.71 -24.16
C ALA A 452 11.48 18.74 -25.00
N HIS A 453 10.92 17.71 -24.35
CA HIS A 453 10.08 16.71 -25.00
C HIS A 453 8.90 17.35 -25.74
N ARG A 454 8.15 18.23 -25.08
CA ARG A 454 7.02 18.97 -25.69
C ARG A 454 7.46 19.79 -26.90
N HIS A 455 8.63 20.40 -26.87
CA HIS A 455 9.16 21.16 -28.01
C HIS A 455 9.62 20.25 -29.17
N ILE A 456 10.17 19.07 -28.86
CA ILE A 456 10.48 18.02 -29.85
C ILE A 456 9.18 17.52 -30.49
N GLU A 457 8.14 17.29 -29.70
CA GLU A 457 6.83 16.88 -30.22
C GLU A 457 6.26 17.95 -31.16
N ARG A 458 6.23 19.22 -30.75
CA ARG A 458 5.79 20.32 -31.64
C ARG A 458 6.60 20.40 -32.94
N PHE A 459 7.91 20.13 -32.87
CA PHE A 459 8.76 20.11 -34.05
C PHE A 459 8.41 18.92 -34.97
N ALA A 460 8.42 17.70 -34.42
CA ALA A 460 8.23 16.46 -35.16
C ALA A 460 6.81 16.31 -35.72
N PHE A 461 5.80 16.73 -34.96
CA PHE A 461 4.39 16.53 -35.29
C PHE A 461 3.73 17.76 -35.91
N GLN A 462 3.94 18.93 -35.32
CA GLN A 462 3.27 20.16 -35.76
C GLN A 462 4.11 20.92 -36.80
N LYS A 463 5.27 20.37 -37.19
CA LYS A 463 6.23 20.98 -38.13
C LYS A 463 6.63 22.40 -37.73
N GLN A 464 6.58 22.71 -36.43
CA GLN A 464 6.94 24.02 -35.91
C GLN A 464 8.47 24.14 -35.81
N LEU A 465 9.14 24.50 -36.90
CA LEU A 465 10.61 24.63 -36.95
C LEU A 465 11.18 25.51 -35.82
N ARG A 466 10.44 26.54 -35.38
CA ARG A 466 10.82 27.44 -34.29
C ARG A 466 10.91 26.76 -32.91
N SER A 467 10.31 25.58 -32.72
CA SER A 467 10.42 24.87 -31.45
C SER A 467 11.74 24.10 -31.30
N LEU A 468 12.47 23.83 -32.40
CA LEU A 468 13.71 23.06 -32.35
C LEU A 468 14.82 23.78 -31.56
N PRO A 469 15.12 25.08 -31.75
CA PRO A 469 16.12 25.77 -30.93
C PRO A 469 15.77 25.76 -29.45
N VAL A 470 14.47 25.86 -29.11
CA VAL A 470 14.00 25.79 -27.73
C VAL A 470 14.20 24.38 -27.17
N ALA A 471 13.84 23.34 -27.92
CA ALA A 471 14.11 21.95 -27.54
C ALA A 471 15.60 21.71 -27.26
N VAL A 472 16.48 22.16 -28.16
CA VAL A 472 17.94 22.04 -28.00
C VAL A 472 18.42 22.78 -26.75
N SER A 473 17.90 23.99 -26.49
CA SER A 473 18.23 24.76 -25.28
C SER A 473 17.79 24.02 -24.01
N GLU A 474 16.59 23.46 -23.98
CA GLU A 474 16.11 22.69 -22.82
C GLU A 474 16.86 21.37 -22.63
N ILE A 475 17.25 20.68 -23.70
CA ILE A 475 18.14 19.51 -23.62
C ILE A 475 19.51 19.88 -23.05
N ALA A 476 20.08 21.01 -23.48
CA ALA A 476 21.37 21.48 -22.98
C ALA A 476 21.30 21.82 -21.48
N LYS A 477 20.23 22.51 -21.05
CA LYS A 477 19.97 22.79 -19.62
C LYS A 477 19.80 21.49 -18.83
N PHE A 478 19.00 20.56 -19.34
CA PHE A 478 18.78 19.25 -18.74
C PHE A 478 20.11 18.49 -18.56
N SER A 479 20.94 18.46 -19.60
CA SER A 479 22.23 17.78 -19.60
C SER A 479 23.20 18.42 -18.61
N ALA A 480 23.31 19.75 -18.63
CA ALA A 480 24.18 20.49 -17.70
C ALA A 480 23.76 20.28 -16.23
N GLN A 481 22.45 20.29 -15.95
CA GLN A 481 21.95 20.03 -14.60
C GLN A 481 22.16 18.57 -14.17
N SER A 482 21.97 17.61 -15.07
CA SER A 482 22.14 16.18 -14.77
C SER A 482 23.60 15.81 -14.44
N LEU A 483 24.56 16.57 -14.94
CA LEU A 483 25.99 16.40 -14.65
C LEU A 483 26.45 17.01 -13.32
N LEU A 484 25.59 17.76 -12.61
CA LEU A 484 25.91 18.26 -11.28
C LEU A 484 26.12 17.07 -10.31
N PRO A 485 27.11 17.10 -9.40
CA PRO A 485 27.46 15.94 -8.57
C PRO A 485 26.29 15.32 -7.80
N ASP A 486 25.40 16.13 -7.23
CA ASP A 486 24.23 15.67 -6.49
C ASP A 486 23.21 14.96 -7.39
N ASN A 487 22.97 15.50 -8.59
CA ASN A 487 22.07 14.91 -9.57
C ASN A 487 22.67 13.63 -10.17
N LEU A 488 23.97 13.59 -10.44
CA LEU A 488 24.66 12.40 -10.90
C LEU A 488 24.58 11.28 -9.86
N ARG A 489 24.80 11.60 -8.58
CA ARG A 489 24.63 10.64 -7.48
C ARG A 489 23.20 10.14 -7.41
N ALA A 490 22.21 11.02 -7.54
CA ALA A 490 20.80 10.64 -7.56
C ALA A 490 20.46 9.73 -8.76
N ILE A 491 20.95 10.05 -9.97
CA ILE A 491 20.78 9.21 -11.17
C ILE A 491 21.40 7.82 -10.96
N VAL A 492 22.62 7.74 -10.40
CA VAL A 492 23.28 6.45 -10.12
C VAL A 492 22.48 5.65 -9.09
N ASN A 493 22.02 6.30 -8.01
CA ASN A 493 21.19 5.65 -7.00
C ASN A 493 19.87 5.14 -7.59
N GLN A 494 19.19 5.95 -8.42
CA GLN A 494 17.93 5.59 -9.10
C GLN A 494 18.13 4.57 -10.24
N TYR A 495 19.35 4.45 -10.78
CA TYR A 495 19.67 3.40 -11.73
C TYR A 495 19.69 2.03 -11.03
N PHE A 496 20.33 1.92 -9.87
CA PHE A 496 20.46 0.65 -9.15
C PHE A 496 19.33 0.35 -8.16
N GLY A 497 18.63 1.37 -7.67
CA GLY A 497 17.53 1.26 -6.72
C GLY A 497 16.25 1.90 -7.23
N PRO A 498 15.12 1.71 -6.53
CA PRO A 498 13.92 2.49 -6.80
C PRO A 498 14.19 3.97 -6.51
N ARG A 499 13.35 4.83 -7.10
CA ARG A 499 13.24 6.21 -6.66
C ARG A 499 12.94 6.26 -5.16
N GLN A 500 13.59 7.17 -4.44
CA GLN A 500 13.43 7.29 -2.99
C GLN A 500 11.98 7.53 -2.62
N GLU A 501 11.27 8.32 -3.41
CA GLU A 501 9.84 8.60 -3.24
C GLU A 501 9.02 7.31 -3.26
N LEU A 502 9.32 6.39 -4.18
CA LEU A 502 8.64 5.08 -4.27
C LEU A 502 8.86 4.25 -3.01
N SER A 503 10.09 4.25 -2.47
CA SER A 503 10.43 3.53 -1.24
C SER A 503 9.69 4.01 0.00
N MET A 504 9.12 5.21 -0.05
CA MET A 504 8.36 5.82 1.04
C MET A 504 6.86 5.83 0.75
N THR A 505 6.45 5.44 -0.46
CA THR A 505 5.05 5.51 -0.88
C THR A 505 4.33 4.22 -0.50
N PRO A 506 3.22 4.29 0.23
CA PRO A 506 2.45 3.10 0.56
C PRO A 506 1.59 2.73 -0.65
N ILE A 507 1.12 1.49 -0.75
CA ILE A 507 0.18 1.16 -1.82
C ILE A 507 -1.25 1.57 -1.43
N LEU A 508 -1.60 1.35 -0.16
CA LEU A 508 -2.89 1.67 0.43
C LEU A 508 -2.65 2.23 1.84
N TYR A 509 -3.25 3.37 2.18
CA TYR A 509 -3.02 4.06 3.45
C TYR A 509 -4.22 4.92 3.85
N ARG A 510 -4.35 5.25 5.13
CA ARG A 510 -5.46 6.10 5.58
C ARG A 510 -5.18 7.57 5.35
N GLU A 511 -6.20 8.27 4.87
CA GLU A 511 -6.25 9.73 4.85
C GLU A 511 -6.12 10.25 6.29
N HIS A 512 -5.03 10.94 6.58
CA HIS A 512 -4.73 11.47 7.91
C HIS A 512 -5.73 12.55 8.35
N GLU A 513 -6.09 13.47 7.46
CA GLU A 513 -6.86 14.66 7.83
C GLU A 513 -8.27 14.29 8.33
N SER A 514 -8.92 13.34 7.67
CA SER A 514 -10.16 12.71 8.16
C SER A 514 -10.02 12.14 9.57
N ILE A 515 -8.88 11.56 9.93
CA ILE A 515 -8.66 11.03 11.29
C ILE A 515 -8.52 12.16 12.29
N ALA A 516 -7.72 13.18 11.95
CA ALA A 516 -7.39 14.28 12.84
C ALA A 516 -8.63 15.12 13.19
N GLU A 517 -9.56 15.29 12.26
CA GLU A 517 -10.78 16.07 12.45
C GLU A 517 -11.98 15.23 12.92
N GLY A 518 -11.78 13.95 13.28
CA GLY A 518 -12.87 13.07 13.72
C GLY A 518 -13.88 12.70 12.64
N GLY A 519 -13.51 12.88 11.36
CA GLY A 519 -14.31 12.50 10.20
C GLY A 519 -14.27 11.02 9.89
N VAL A 520 -15.00 10.62 8.84
CA VAL A 520 -15.00 9.22 8.40
C VAL A 520 -13.66 8.89 7.74
N ALA A 521 -13.00 7.86 8.28
CA ALA A 521 -11.79 7.31 7.72
C ALA A 521 -11.92 6.99 6.21
N ARG A 522 -11.02 7.54 5.39
CA ARG A 522 -10.86 7.11 4.00
C ARG A 522 -9.51 6.45 3.77
N TRP A 523 -9.48 5.61 2.76
CA TRP A 523 -8.32 4.96 2.22
C TRP A 523 -7.89 5.68 0.95
N LEU A 524 -6.62 6.03 0.92
CA LEU A 524 -5.93 6.51 -0.25
C LEU A 524 -5.16 5.34 -0.87
N PHE A 525 -5.25 5.19 -2.18
CA PHE A 525 -4.51 4.16 -2.90
C PHE A 525 -3.66 4.76 -4.02
N ASN A 526 -2.53 4.11 -4.25
CA ASN A 526 -1.54 4.44 -5.27
C ASN A 526 -1.43 3.30 -6.27
N THR A 527 -1.09 3.62 -7.50
CA THR A 527 -1.27 2.72 -8.65
C THR A 527 0.04 2.44 -9.38
N ILE A 528 0.00 1.55 -10.36
CA ILE A 528 0.99 1.51 -11.46
C ILE A 528 0.26 1.87 -12.74
N ALA A 529 0.80 2.80 -13.51
CA ALA A 529 0.25 3.11 -14.81
C ALA A 529 0.51 1.97 -15.81
N VAL A 530 -0.56 1.46 -16.44
CA VAL A 530 -0.48 0.36 -17.41
C VAL A 530 -0.90 0.86 -18.78
N HIS A 531 0.08 1.07 -19.65
CA HIS A 531 -0.14 1.46 -21.05
C HIS A 531 0.07 0.30 -22.04
N ASP A 532 0.67 -0.81 -21.58
CA ASP A 532 0.91 -2.01 -22.39
C ASP A 532 0.27 -3.25 -21.75
N VAL A 533 -1.05 -3.29 -21.84
CA VAL A 533 -1.91 -4.32 -21.22
C VAL A 533 -1.57 -5.75 -21.66
N ASP A 534 -1.08 -5.92 -22.88
CA ASP A 534 -0.72 -7.23 -23.43
C ASP A 534 0.46 -7.86 -22.68
N ASP A 535 1.43 -7.06 -22.27
CA ASP A 535 2.63 -7.54 -21.59
C ASP A 535 2.53 -7.43 -20.08
N ALA A 536 1.88 -6.38 -19.56
CA ALA A 536 1.63 -6.23 -18.14
C ALA A 536 0.86 -7.44 -17.59
N TYR A 537 -0.22 -7.85 -18.27
CA TYR A 537 -1.07 -8.98 -17.84
C TYR A 537 -0.73 -10.30 -18.52
N HIS A 538 0.45 -10.41 -19.14
CA HIS A 538 0.89 -11.67 -19.71
C HIS A 538 0.99 -12.76 -18.61
N PRO A 539 0.67 -14.04 -18.88
CA PRO A 539 0.71 -15.12 -17.88
C PRO A 539 1.95 -15.13 -17.00
N ILE A 540 3.15 -15.10 -17.61
CA ILE A 540 4.45 -15.00 -16.90
C ILE A 540 4.52 -13.86 -15.86
N ALA A 541 3.90 -12.71 -16.11
CA ALA A 541 3.91 -11.59 -15.15
C ALA A 541 2.94 -11.83 -13.99
N VAL A 542 1.77 -12.41 -14.28
CA VAL A 542 0.77 -12.79 -13.26
C VAL A 542 1.29 -13.95 -12.40
N ASP A 543 1.90 -14.97 -13.00
CA ASP A 543 2.60 -16.07 -12.30
C ASP A 543 3.67 -15.54 -11.35
N GLN A 544 4.47 -14.56 -11.82
CA GLN A 544 5.48 -13.96 -10.97
C GLN A 544 4.85 -13.18 -9.81
N LEU A 545 3.75 -12.44 -10.06
CA LEU A 545 3.03 -11.76 -8.99
C LEU A 545 2.54 -12.76 -7.92
N ILE A 546 1.98 -13.91 -8.33
CA ILE A 546 1.56 -15.01 -7.45
C ILE A 546 2.75 -15.59 -6.68
N ALA A 547 3.85 -15.88 -7.37
CA ALA A 547 5.06 -16.43 -6.77
C ALA A 547 5.71 -15.48 -5.75
N GLU A 548 5.54 -14.16 -5.92
CA GLU A 548 6.04 -13.13 -5.03
C GLU A 548 5.05 -12.72 -3.93
N TYR A 549 3.90 -13.38 -3.83
CA TYR A 549 2.79 -12.99 -2.95
C TYR A 549 2.41 -11.50 -3.08
N GLY A 550 2.44 -11.02 -4.32
CA GLY A 550 2.46 -9.61 -4.64
C GLY A 550 1.08 -8.97 -4.71
N LEU A 551 1.10 -7.63 -4.77
CA LEU A 551 -0.08 -6.80 -4.91
C LEU A 551 0.10 -5.83 -6.08
N HIS A 552 -0.93 -5.74 -6.91
CA HIS A 552 -0.97 -4.87 -8.08
C HIS A 552 -2.30 -4.12 -8.15
N VAL A 553 -2.23 -2.79 -8.11
CA VAL A 553 -3.33 -1.86 -8.34
C VAL A 553 -2.99 -1.07 -9.61
N ALA A 554 -3.74 -1.30 -10.67
CA ALA A 554 -3.48 -0.70 -11.97
C ALA A 554 -4.22 0.63 -12.12
N HIS A 555 -3.54 1.63 -12.66
CA HIS A 555 -4.13 2.82 -13.27
C HIS A 555 -4.09 2.64 -14.78
N THR A 556 -5.26 2.53 -15.39
CA THR A 556 -5.38 2.15 -16.80
C THR A 556 -6.26 3.10 -17.60
N TYR A 557 -6.06 3.05 -18.91
CA TYR A 557 -6.91 3.69 -19.91
C TYR A 557 -7.25 2.64 -20.98
N LEU A 558 -8.01 1.62 -20.61
CA LEU A 558 -8.26 0.41 -21.40
C LEU A 558 -8.96 0.71 -22.73
N THR A 559 -9.79 1.76 -22.76
CA THR A 559 -10.48 2.24 -23.98
C THR A 559 -9.60 3.16 -24.86
N SER A 560 -8.38 3.49 -24.40
CA SER A 560 -7.44 4.31 -25.16
C SER A 560 -6.89 3.55 -26.36
N THR A 561 -6.99 4.19 -27.53
CA THR A 561 -6.36 3.73 -28.77
C THR A 561 -5.21 4.62 -29.18
N SER A 562 -4.55 5.26 -28.19
CA SER A 562 -3.40 6.14 -28.41
C SER A 562 -2.30 5.41 -29.18
N ARG A 563 -1.69 6.11 -30.14
CA ARG A 563 -0.53 5.59 -30.89
C ARG A 563 0.74 5.50 -30.04
N ALA A 564 0.75 6.16 -28.88
CA ALA A 564 1.85 6.12 -27.92
C ALA A 564 1.88 4.83 -27.09
N HIS A 565 0.81 4.02 -27.12
CA HIS A 565 0.75 2.77 -26.36
C HIS A 565 1.25 1.58 -27.19
N LEU A 566 2.00 0.66 -26.57
CA LEU A 566 2.52 -0.54 -27.24
C LEU A 566 1.44 -1.57 -27.58
N SER A 567 0.37 -1.64 -26.79
CA SER A 567 -0.80 -2.49 -27.04
C SER A 567 -2.10 -1.75 -26.70
N HIS A 568 -3.24 -2.36 -27.01
CA HIS A 568 -4.57 -1.82 -26.74
C HIS A 568 -5.46 -2.94 -26.22
N ALA A 569 -6.26 -2.67 -25.19
CA ALA A 569 -7.23 -3.65 -24.68
C ALA A 569 -8.39 -3.83 -25.66
N VAL A 570 -8.87 -2.74 -26.26
CA VAL A 570 -9.91 -2.75 -27.30
C VAL A 570 -9.33 -2.41 -28.68
N VAL A 571 -9.82 -3.09 -29.71
CA VAL A 571 -9.43 -2.87 -31.10
C VAL A 571 -10.67 -2.88 -32.00
N LYS A 572 -10.59 -2.16 -33.12
CA LYS A 572 -11.64 -2.16 -34.13
C LYS A 572 -11.43 -3.34 -35.08
N ASN A 573 -12.40 -4.25 -35.15
CA ASN A 573 -12.41 -5.34 -36.12
C ASN A 573 -12.36 -4.76 -37.54
N ARG A 574 -11.49 -5.29 -38.41
CA ARG A 574 -11.28 -4.75 -39.76
C ARG A 574 -12.47 -5.02 -40.67
N GLU A 575 -13.11 -6.17 -40.53
CA GLU A 575 -14.20 -6.63 -41.38
C GLU A 575 -15.53 -6.03 -40.93
N THR A 576 -15.88 -6.20 -39.65
CA THR A 576 -17.19 -5.76 -39.13
C THR A 576 -17.21 -4.30 -38.72
N ARG A 577 -16.04 -3.65 -38.60
CA ARG A 577 -15.87 -2.28 -38.10
C ARG A 577 -16.40 -2.08 -36.67
N GLN A 578 -16.63 -3.15 -35.93
CA GLN A 578 -17.09 -3.12 -34.55
C GLN A 578 -15.89 -3.13 -33.58
N TRP A 579 -16.04 -2.54 -32.39
CA TRP A 579 -15.08 -2.66 -31.29
C TRP A 579 -15.20 -4.03 -30.61
N GLN A 580 -14.05 -4.61 -30.28
CA GLN A 580 -13.91 -5.88 -29.57
C GLN A 580 -12.62 -5.84 -28.75
N LEU A 581 -12.49 -6.75 -27.78
CA LEU A 581 -11.20 -6.93 -27.12
C LEU A 581 -10.13 -7.39 -28.11
N SER A 582 -8.89 -6.97 -27.86
CA SER A 582 -7.74 -7.55 -28.55
C SER A 582 -7.62 -9.03 -28.16
N LYS A 583 -7.21 -9.87 -29.10
CA LYS A 583 -7.12 -11.32 -28.87
C LYS A 583 -6.19 -11.64 -27.69
N LYS A 584 -5.06 -10.94 -27.59
CA LYS A 584 -4.06 -11.17 -26.54
C LYS A 584 -4.56 -10.69 -25.18
N PHE A 585 -5.20 -9.52 -25.10
CA PHE A 585 -5.79 -9.06 -23.86
C PHE A 585 -6.93 -9.96 -23.38
N ALA A 586 -7.83 -10.40 -24.26
CA ALA A 586 -8.88 -11.37 -23.91
C ALA A 586 -8.30 -12.71 -23.39
N GLN A 587 -7.19 -13.19 -23.97
CA GLN A 587 -6.48 -14.37 -23.46
C GLN A 587 -5.91 -14.13 -22.05
N ASN A 588 -5.31 -12.96 -21.81
CA ASN A 588 -4.80 -12.58 -20.49
C ASN A 588 -5.94 -12.52 -19.45
N LEU A 589 -7.11 -11.97 -19.80
CA LEU A 589 -8.28 -11.95 -18.91
C LEU A 589 -8.76 -13.37 -18.56
N ARG A 590 -8.90 -14.26 -19.56
CA ARG A 590 -9.30 -15.65 -19.31
C ARG A 590 -8.31 -16.38 -18.38
N TYR A 591 -7.03 -16.10 -18.54
CA TYR A 591 -6.00 -16.67 -17.69
C TYR A 591 -6.10 -16.15 -16.23
N MET A 592 -6.36 -14.85 -16.03
CA MET A 592 -6.63 -14.33 -14.68
C MET A 592 -7.91 -14.92 -14.07
N ALA A 593 -8.96 -15.12 -14.87
CA ALA A 593 -10.19 -15.77 -14.42
C ALA A 593 -9.94 -17.22 -13.97
N GLN A 594 -9.15 -17.98 -14.73
CA GLN A 594 -8.72 -19.32 -14.36
C GLN A 594 -8.00 -19.33 -13.00
N LEU A 595 -6.98 -18.47 -12.83
CA LEU A 595 -6.23 -18.38 -11.56
C LEU A 595 -7.09 -17.92 -10.38
N ARG A 596 -8.11 -17.08 -10.63
CA ARG A 596 -9.10 -16.70 -9.62
C ARG A 596 -9.92 -17.91 -9.19
N ASP A 597 -10.39 -18.71 -10.14
CA ASP A 597 -11.24 -19.88 -9.90
C ASP A 597 -10.46 -21.02 -9.24
N GLU A 598 -9.16 -21.13 -9.52
CA GLU A 598 -8.22 -22.04 -8.85
C GLU A 598 -7.86 -21.60 -7.41
N GLY A 599 -8.27 -20.39 -6.99
CA GLY A 599 -7.99 -19.87 -5.65
C GLY A 599 -6.59 -19.26 -5.47
N GLU A 600 -5.87 -19.05 -6.57
CA GLU A 600 -4.47 -18.59 -6.55
C GLU A 600 -4.35 -17.05 -6.55
N LEU A 601 -5.22 -16.39 -7.32
CA LEU A 601 -5.19 -14.95 -7.57
C LEU A 601 -6.46 -14.28 -7.07
N TRP A 602 -6.35 -13.27 -6.22
CA TRP A 602 -7.48 -12.39 -5.92
C TRP A 602 -7.60 -11.34 -7.01
N VAL A 603 -8.71 -11.38 -7.74
CA VAL A 603 -9.09 -10.30 -8.65
C VAL A 603 -10.24 -9.55 -7.98
N ALA A 604 -10.06 -8.25 -7.75
CA ALA A 604 -10.97 -7.46 -6.93
C ALA A 604 -11.15 -6.05 -7.49
N SER A 605 -12.30 -5.44 -7.18
CA SER A 605 -12.46 -3.98 -7.28
C SER A 605 -11.67 -3.29 -6.15
N ILE A 606 -11.28 -2.04 -6.33
CA ILE A 606 -10.53 -1.32 -5.28
C ILE A 606 -11.40 -1.06 -4.05
N GLY A 607 -12.72 -0.92 -4.21
CA GLY A 607 -13.69 -0.92 -3.11
C GLY A 607 -13.61 -2.17 -2.24
N GLU A 608 -13.62 -3.35 -2.85
CA GLU A 608 -13.45 -4.64 -2.15
C GLU A 608 -12.10 -4.71 -1.43
N VAL A 609 -11.03 -4.22 -2.07
CA VAL A 609 -9.68 -4.18 -1.48
C VAL A 609 -9.66 -3.33 -0.22
N CYS A 610 -10.16 -2.09 -0.25
CA CYS A 610 -10.19 -1.25 0.94
C CYS A 610 -11.07 -1.86 2.04
N GLN A 611 -12.20 -2.45 1.68
CA GLN A 611 -13.12 -3.06 2.64
C GLN A 611 -12.44 -4.22 3.38
N PHE A 612 -11.74 -5.08 2.64
CA PHE A 612 -10.94 -6.16 3.22
C PHE A 612 -9.88 -5.61 4.18
N TRP A 613 -9.10 -4.59 3.77
CA TRP A 613 -8.07 -4.01 4.63
C TRP A 613 -8.64 -3.29 5.85
N GLU A 614 -9.82 -2.69 5.76
CA GLU A 614 -10.51 -2.14 6.91
C GLU A 614 -10.93 -3.24 7.89
N GLN A 615 -11.44 -4.36 7.38
CA GLN A 615 -11.79 -5.51 8.21
C GLN A 615 -10.55 -6.12 8.88
N VAL A 616 -9.48 -6.37 8.13
CA VAL A 616 -8.23 -6.93 8.63
C VAL A 616 -7.64 -6.10 9.78
N ARG A 617 -7.78 -4.77 9.74
CA ARG A 617 -7.30 -3.88 10.82
C ARG A 617 -8.07 -4.01 12.13
N THR A 618 -9.30 -4.51 12.08
CA THR A 618 -10.08 -4.78 13.29
C THR A 618 -9.64 -6.06 13.99
N VAL A 619 -8.76 -6.86 13.37
CA VAL A 619 -8.40 -8.19 13.84
C VAL A 619 -7.18 -8.13 14.74
N SER A 620 -7.25 -8.86 15.84
CA SER A 620 -6.12 -9.13 16.71
C SER A 620 -5.85 -10.63 16.82
N ILE A 621 -4.57 -11.00 16.78
CA ILE A 621 -4.11 -12.38 16.90
C ILE A 621 -3.20 -12.48 18.11
N ARG A 622 -3.62 -13.25 19.12
CA ARG A 622 -2.93 -13.40 20.39
C ARG A 622 -2.57 -14.87 20.63
N PRO A 623 -1.31 -15.23 20.87
CA PRO A 623 -0.98 -16.60 21.26
C PRO A 623 -1.43 -16.84 22.71
N GLU A 624 -1.95 -18.02 23.04
CA GLU A 624 -2.37 -18.39 24.40
C GLU A 624 -1.43 -19.45 25.02
N GLY A 625 -0.60 -20.10 24.21
CA GLY A 625 0.37 -21.13 24.61
C GLY A 625 1.00 -21.81 23.39
N PHE A 626 1.75 -22.90 23.59
CA PHE A 626 2.36 -23.65 22.48
C PHE A 626 1.33 -24.12 21.45
N GLY A 627 1.41 -23.56 20.24
CA GLY A 627 0.51 -23.89 19.15
C GLY A 627 -0.95 -23.50 19.37
N GLU A 628 -1.25 -22.68 20.37
CA GLU A 628 -2.60 -22.19 20.68
C GLU A 628 -2.70 -20.68 20.45
N TRP A 629 -3.74 -20.26 19.72
CA TRP A 629 -3.93 -18.87 19.32
C TRP A 629 -5.38 -18.45 19.47
N THR A 630 -5.62 -17.24 19.94
CA THR A 630 -6.91 -16.55 19.96
C THR A 630 -6.91 -15.45 18.92
N ILE A 631 -7.85 -15.53 17.99
CA ILE A 631 -8.10 -14.48 17.00
C ILE A 631 -9.36 -13.76 17.44
N SER A 632 -9.31 -12.45 17.64
CA SER A 632 -10.46 -11.64 18.01
C SER A 632 -10.66 -10.47 17.06
N LYS A 633 -11.89 -9.96 16.99
CA LYS A 633 -12.23 -8.75 16.22
C LYS A 633 -12.60 -7.63 17.18
N THR A 634 -12.14 -6.42 16.89
CA THR A 634 -12.52 -5.20 17.59
C THR A 634 -13.68 -4.53 16.86
N GLY A 635 -14.75 -4.20 17.58
CA GLY A 635 -15.97 -3.60 17.02
C GLY A 635 -17.07 -4.62 16.68
N GLU A 636 -18.19 -4.11 16.15
CA GLU A 636 -19.39 -4.92 15.86
C GLU A 636 -19.29 -5.67 14.51
N GLY A 637 -20.04 -6.77 14.41
CA GLY A 637 -20.22 -7.56 13.18
C GLY A 637 -19.20 -8.71 13.01
N ALA A 638 -19.60 -9.74 12.28
CA ALA A 638 -18.77 -10.93 12.01
C ALA A 638 -17.56 -10.62 11.10
N PHE A 639 -16.65 -11.60 10.99
CA PHE A 639 -15.71 -11.66 9.87
C PHE A 639 -16.50 -11.98 8.60
N SER A 640 -16.68 -11.04 7.69
CA SER A 640 -17.34 -11.33 6.42
C SER A 640 -16.42 -12.03 5.41
N GLN A 641 -15.10 -12.01 5.65
CA GLN A 641 -14.13 -12.70 4.82
C GLN A 641 -13.21 -13.59 5.66
N PRO A 642 -12.89 -14.81 5.18
CA PRO A 642 -11.99 -15.71 5.88
C PRO A 642 -10.57 -15.16 5.86
N ILE A 643 -9.97 -15.08 7.05
CA ILE A 643 -8.59 -14.68 7.21
C ILE A 643 -7.77 -15.95 7.22
N ALA A 644 -6.94 -16.09 6.20
CA ALA A 644 -5.99 -17.18 6.09
C ALA A 644 -5.00 -17.12 7.26
N ILE A 645 -4.66 -18.28 7.82
CA ILE A 645 -3.63 -18.39 8.84
C ILE A 645 -2.58 -19.39 8.38
N ILE A 646 -1.35 -18.91 8.23
CA ILE A 646 -0.29 -19.72 7.64
C ILE A 646 0.65 -20.18 8.73
N GLY A 647 0.72 -21.51 8.94
CA GLY A 647 1.60 -22.23 9.86
C GLY A 647 2.91 -22.68 9.18
N SER A 648 3.99 -22.87 9.95
CA SER A 648 5.29 -23.32 9.42
C SER A 648 5.32 -24.74 8.87
N GLU A 649 4.36 -25.60 9.24
CA GLU A 649 4.27 -27.00 8.78
C GLU A 649 2.93 -27.37 8.13
N SER A 650 1.93 -26.48 8.17
CA SER A 650 0.66 -26.63 7.46
C SER A 650 -0.16 -25.32 7.50
N THR A 651 -0.85 -25.01 6.41
CA THR A 651 -1.78 -23.87 6.33
C THR A 651 -3.11 -24.27 6.97
N SER A 652 -3.58 -23.49 7.95
CA SER A 652 -4.89 -23.71 8.59
C SER A 652 -5.81 -22.55 8.25
N LEU A 653 -6.99 -22.81 7.68
CA LEU A 653 -7.95 -21.76 7.31
C LEU A 653 -8.95 -21.55 8.47
N ALA A 654 -9.03 -20.35 9.02
CA ALA A 654 -10.17 -19.98 9.85
C ALA A 654 -11.31 -19.51 8.93
N ARG A 655 -12.37 -20.32 8.80
CA ARG A 655 -13.63 -19.93 8.14
C ARG A 655 -14.66 -19.63 9.23
N GLY A 656 -15.29 -18.47 9.17
CA GLY A 656 -16.48 -18.16 9.96
C GLY A 656 -17.64 -17.96 9.00
N SER A 657 -18.64 -18.85 9.03
CA SER A 657 -19.95 -18.60 8.38
C SER A 657 -20.96 -17.97 9.34
N HIS A 658 -20.60 -17.86 10.63
CA HIS A 658 -21.44 -17.33 11.71
C HIS A 658 -20.66 -16.31 12.57
N SER A 659 -21.37 -15.42 13.27
CA SER A 659 -20.76 -14.35 14.07
C SER A 659 -20.00 -14.91 15.26
N VAL A 660 -18.67 -14.90 15.20
CA VAL A 660 -17.83 -15.37 16.31
C VAL A 660 -16.84 -14.28 16.71
N ASN A 661 -16.86 -13.91 17.99
CA ASN A 661 -15.97 -12.89 18.56
C ASN A 661 -14.54 -13.39 18.77
N ALA A 662 -14.33 -14.70 18.89
CA ALA A 662 -13.02 -15.32 19.06
C ALA A 662 -12.91 -16.76 18.51
N VAL A 663 -11.81 -17.11 17.82
CA VAL A 663 -11.51 -18.49 17.37
C VAL A 663 -10.20 -18.97 17.99
N ARG A 664 -10.21 -20.17 18.61
CA ARG A 664 -9.03 -20.85 19.13
C ARG A 664 -8.54 -21.92 18.14
N ILE A 665 -7.26 -21.88 17.74
CA ILE A 665 -6.66 -22.86 16.82
C ILE A 665 -5.62 -23.69 17.59
N ASN A 666 -5.74 -25.02 17.53
CA ASN A 666 -4.74 -25.98 18.05
C ASN A 666 -4.07 -26.71 16.87
N ASN A 667 -2.74 -26.70 16.84
CA ASN A 667 -1.97 -27.13 15.67
C ASN A 667 -1.74 -28.66 15.55
N SER A 668 -2.69 -29.49 16.01
CA SER A 668 -2.52 -30.95 16.07
C SER A 668 -2.97 -31.72 14.81
N SER A 669 -3.47 -31.09 13.74
CA SER A 669 -3.94 -31.83 12.55
C SER A 669 -3.94 -31.02 11.24
N LYS A 670 -3.62 -31.72 10.12
CA LYS A 670 -3.76 -31.23 8.74
C LYS A 670 -5.21 -30.86 8.43
N LEU A 671 -5.44 -29.63 7.95
CA LEU A 671 -6.70 -29.12 7.38
C LEU A 671 -7.95 -29.30 8.26
N ALA A 672 -8.19 -28.35 9.17
CA ALA A 672 -9.51 -28.18 9.77
C ALA A 672 -10.31 -27.14 8.97
N ASN A 673 -11.41 -27.56 8.33
CA ASN A 673 -12.50 -26.65 7.99
C ASN A 673 -13.22 -26.31 9.29
N VAL A 674 -12.92 -25.16 9.88
CA VAL A 674 -13.62 -24.69 11.07
C VAL A 674 -15.04 -24.29 10.66
N THR A 675 -16.03 -25.11 11.00
CA THR A 675 -17.46 -24.79 10.86
C THR A 675 -17.98 -24.55 12.27
N LEU A 676 -18.29 -23.30 12.63
CA LEU A 676 -18.68 -22.94 13.99
C LEU A 676 -20.20 -22.83 14.07
N GLN A 677 -20.82 -23.67 14.90
CA GLN A 677 -22.23 -23.56 15.27
C GLN A 677 -22.38 -22.65 16.49
N ASP A 678 -23.42 -21.83 16.48
CA ASP A 678 -23.79 -20.92 17.57
C ASP A 678 -23.97 -21.65 18.90
N GLN A 679 -23.15 -21.30 19.90
CA GLN A 679 -23.56 -20.80 21.23
C GLN A 679 -22.34 -20.80 22.18
N ASP A 680 -22.20 -19.70 22.93
CA ASP A 680 -21.33 -19.45 24.09
C ASP A 680 -19.86 -19.94 24.02
N LEU A 681 -18.93 -19.00 23.77
CA LEU A 681 -17.47 -19.07 24.07
C LEU A 681 -16.90 -20.50 24.18
N ALA A 682 -17.12 -21.33 23.15
CA ALA A 682 -16.61 -22.69 23.16
C ALA A 682 -15.13 -22.65 22.75
N SER A 683 -14.24 -22.91 23.70
CA SER A 683 -12.86 -23.24 23.39
C SER A 683 -12.84 -24.43 22.43
N ILE A 684 -12.45 -24.21 21.18
CA ILE A 684 -12.29 -25.28 20.19
C ILE A 684 -11.02 -26.04 20.56
N ARG A 685 -11.17 -27.19 21.24
CA ARG A 685 -10.10 -28.18 21.36
C ARG A 685 -10.24 -29.17 20.23
N VAL A 686 -9.25 -29.19 19.34
CA VAL A 686 -9.09 -30.25 18.34
C VAL A 686 -8.45 -31.44 19.06
N SER A 687 -9.22 -32.50 19.32
CA SER A 687 -8.71 -33.77 19.85
C SER A 687 -8.42 -34.75 18.71
N ASN A 688 -7.31 -35.49 18.84
CA ASN A 688 -6.75 -36.45 17.89
C ASN A 688 -7.74 -37.41 17.22
#